data_AF-A0A953XIA6-F1
#
_entry.id   AF-A0A953XIA6-F1
#
_cell.length_a   1.000
_cell.length_b   1.000
_cell.length_c   1.000
_cell.angle_alpha   90.00
_cell.angle_beta   90.00
_cell.angle_gamma   90.00
#
_symmetry.space_group_name_H-M   'P 1'
#
loop_
_entity.id
_entity.type
_entity.pdbx_description
1 polymer ?
#
loop_
_entity_poly.entity_id
_entity_poly.type
_entity_poly.pdbx_seq_one_letter_code
_entity_poly.pdbx_strand_id
1 'polypeptide(L)'
;MNGFKTTLTIASVICFFLLVASCDDSGGGAATTGTANSHATGPTQGTQLLRWNEYDDDFVFPAPRAWNNSLSGTVADFKPHHNGYDLFLAQGATTSATIEGKFHYGDIRKDLEGEDIGLYYRKADAGTQWQYVTDGQTNNDGRVYFNYPGGMGSAGTYFVRMVVYGDLTKADMLVRVIDQVTPCAVFDIDGTLTINDEQVISQYLGDFLDLNNVPTMYDNANKVAAQLAKQGYDIVYMTARPYWLSDASRVWLQRKGFPLGQVYTYSGAGIASGTTASDYKRDKLNDMTAAGADFNLAFGNADTDITAYAQAGINVNDTYIIGPNGGNGGTIALGKYSDLYGNLVQAPVEPYRVMMLVIDGLRPDALNYYVDNMAGTNSALKRLFGTRGHFDQSLTVAPSVTFANHAAMMTGCNPNHNGLTGNMFFDRQGEFVRSFTGETWTVTQVADVYNNDGLANRALKCQTLYEQMSASGRYGVSVGHMYYKGAEYIYPSLTDLATYLTDARTYDGIMVDKALNRLNGQDTPDLLTVYLPGLDHEVHGTGNVGGVTLSPMGAGNSQLDYLEQVIDPQLARLEAQYQSLGLMGNTVWVVTSDHGMRDMYDDDAHNFELDPTGFDNEMEDVLEDTHYNDCYDKPGETAFDCFAGLNGGLAHIMLKNMGTNSWQDAPRWNDDVIPVLGSIGRHRASGEFFQLNQDGIEDVLVRQGFGQAYQVVRPTRVRVHFDSAYIVDDNDTIGAGEVWFDLKINGHVFSRLGEFSVNDGDTVPLNMQFEADVYPGMDLNVEAYGEDDDGLYWDSMGTALAGFSTAAGLPTTPQTVTSSSGDFKLTYHVETLTTSTSGYTPFSTWGNLCPLTVLNVNYANAIERLNALNDADRSVDIILLPKWRDGFAFGGGNKANHGSLYPEDSKHSFFLGGQALAMGGSLGGHSITDVSPTVAHILGIQMRNVDGYSRATQAILPQPPQ
;
A
#
# COMPACT_ATOMS: atom_id res chain seq x y z
N MET A 1 -39.60 29.42 -6.59
CA MET A 1 -40.74 29.59 -5.65
C MET A 1 -40.43 28.82 -4.38
N ASN A 2 -40.41 29.54 -3.25
CA ASN A 2 -40.55 29.15 -1.83
C ASN A 2 -39.86 27.85 -1.37
N GLY A 3 -38.79 27.82 -0.58
CA GLY A 3 -38.36 28.76 0.47
C GLY A 3 -38.67 28.19 1.84
N PHE A 4 -37.65 27.75 2.59
CA PHE A 4 -37.71 27.68 4.05
C PHE A 4 -36.37 28.09 4.66
N LYS A 5 -36.42 29.26 5.30
CA LYS A 5 -35.46 29.76 6.28
C LYS A 5 -35.78 29.13 7.64
N THR A 6 -34.77 28.81 8.43
CA THR A 6 -34.89 28.94 9.89
C THR A 6 -33.58 29.41 10.50
N THR A 7 -33.75 30.40 11.38
CA THR A 7 -32.75 31.30 11.94
C THR A 7 -32.25 30.78 13.28
N LEU A 8 -31.00 31.08 13.58
CA LEU A 8 -30.39 31.12 14.92
C LEU A 8 -31.32 31.67 16.03
N THR A 9 -31.16 31.15 17.25
CA THR A 9 -31.26 31.98 18.46
C THR A 9 -30.27 31.51 19.52
N ILE A 10 -29.57 32.50 20.08
CA ILE A 10 -28.52 32.48 21.10
C ILE A 10 -29.17 32.56 22.48
N ALA A 11 -28.62 31.87 23.49
CA ALA A 11 -28.67 32.32 24.89
C ALA A 11 -27.47 31.78 25.69
N SER A 12 -26.80 32.69 26.39
CA SER A 12 -25.48 32.59 27.04
C SER A 12 -25.58 32.51 28.57
N VAL A 13 -24.59 31.90 29.24
CA VAL A 13 -24.05 32.22 30.60
C VAL A 13 -22.62 31.63 30.67
N ILE A 14 -21.50 32.35 30.46
CA ILE A 14 -20.68 33.28 31.29
C ILE A 14 -20.09 32.71 32.60
N CYS A 15 -18.74 32.58 32.63
CA CYS A 15 -17.76 32.95 33.71
C CYS A 15 -16.31 32.65 33.20
N PHE A 16 -15.49 33.61 32.71
CA PHE A 16 -14.44 34.47 33.36
C PHE A 16 -13.32 33.69 34.11
N PHE A 17 -11.98 33.81 33.92
CA PHE A 17 -10.98 34.89 33.62
C PHE A 17 -9.75 34.31 32.83
N LEU A 18 -9.14 34.97 31.80
CA LEU A 18 -7.92 35.84 31.75
C LEU A 18 -6.65 35.25 32.45
N LEU A 19 -5.43 35.21 31.89
CA LEU A 19 -4.64 36.29 31.29
C LEU A 19 -3.37 35.79 30.54
N VAL A 20 -2.93 36.61 29.58
CA VAL A 20 -1.73 36.56 28.72
C VAL A 20 -0.44 36.94 29.49
N ALA A 21 0.72 36.39 29.10
CA ALA A 21 2.02 37.01 29.34
C ALA A 21 2.98 36.79 28.14
N SER A 22 3.34 37.90 27.51
CA SER A 22 4.50 38.09 26.63
C SER A 22 5.77 38.27 27.46
N CYS A 23 6.91 37.77 26.99
CA CYS A 23 8.22 38.30 27.37
C CYS A 23 9.03 38.63 26.12
N ASP A 24 9.28 39.93 25.94
CA ASP A 24 10.49 40.46 25.32
C ASP A 24 11.71 39.97 26.10
N ASP A 25 12.82 39.73 25.40
CA ASP A 25 14.13 39.97 26.00
C ASP A 25 15.10 40.53 24.95
N SER A 26 15.42 41.80 25.16
CA SER A 26 16.44 42.58 24.45
C SER A 26 17.82 42.26 25.01
N GLY A 27 18.74 41.80 24.16
CA GLY A 27 20.16 41.63 24.49
C GLY A 27 21.03 42.22 23.39
N GLY A 28 21.46 43.47 23.57
CA GLY A 28 22.37 44.17 22.66
C GLY A 28 23.80 43.61 22.72
N GLY A 29 24.39 43.42 21.54
CA GLY A 29 25.82 43.12 21.34
C GLY A 29 26.31 43.85 20.09
N ALA A 30 27.37 44.64 20.25
CA ALA A 30 27.83 45.68 19.34
C ALA A 30 28.27 45.17 17.95
N ALA A 31 27.76 45.83 16.90
CA ALA A 31 28.22 45.68 15.52
C ALA A 31 29.42 46.59 15.24
N THR A 32 30.52 45.98 14.78
CA THR A 32 31.65 46.65 14.15
C THR A 32 31.28 47.02 12.71
N THR A 33 31.52 48.28 12.35
CA THR A 33 31.23 48.86 11.04
C THR A 33 32.21 48.34 9.98
N GLY A 34 31.69 47.59 9.00
CA GLY A 34 32.34 47.29 7.73
C GLY A 34 31.39 47.67 6.59
N THR A 35 31.80 48.63 5.75
CA THR A 35 31.05 49.13 4.59
C THR A 35 30.92 48.06 3.52
N ALA A 36 29.72 47.54 3.29
CA ALA A 36 29.38 46.68 2.16
C ALA A 36 28.58 47.47 1.11
N ASN A 37 28.96 47.28 -0.16
CA ASN A 37 28.33 47.87 -1.34
C ASN A 37 26.83 47.55 -1.40
N SER A 38 26.04 48.54 -1.79
CA SER A 38 24.61 48.44 -2.04
C SER A 38 24.33 47.60 -3.30
N HIS A 39 24.07 46.30 -3.14
CA HIS A 39 23.26 45.55 -4.08
C HIS A 39 21.80 45.57 -3.61
N ALA A 40 20.90 45.69 -4.59
CA ALA A 40 19.47 45.89 -4.39
C ALA A 40 18.87 44.85 -3.42
N THR A 41 18.04 45.35 -2.50
CA THR A 41 17.22 44.53 -1.61
C THR A 41 16.30 43.63 -2.43
N GLY A 42 16.42 42.31 -2.25
CA GLY A 42 15.57 41.32 -2.91
C GLY A 42 14.06 41.53 -2.62
N PRO A 43 13.18 41.03 -3.49
CA PRO A 43 11.75 41.29 -3.39
C PRO A 43 11.15 40.69 -2.12
N THR A 44 10.26 41.46 -1.48
CA THR A 44 9.56 41.11 -0.23
C THR A 44 8.14 40.65 -0.54
N GLN A 45 8.00 39.40 -0.95
CA GLN A 45 6.82 38.53 -0.76
C GLN A 45 7.23 37.16 -1.30
N GLY A 46 7.33 36.15 -0.42
CA GLY A 46 7.68 34.80 -0.85
C GLY A 46 6.60 34.24 -1.76
N THR A 47 6.86 34.21 -3.07
CA THR A 47 6.08 33.41 -4.01
C THR A 47 6.22 31.93 -3.62
N GLN A 48 5.10 31.22 -3.57
CA GLN A 48 5.10 29.78 -3.38
C GLN A 48 5.95 29.13 -4.50
N LEU A 49 6.87 28.25 -4.12
CA LEU A 49 7.66 27.47 -5.08
C LEU A 49 6.71 26.53 -5.83
N LEU A 50 6.48 26.80 -7.11
CA LEU A 50 5.67 25.95 -7.99
C LEU A 50 6.35 24.61 -8.21
N ARG A 51 5.58 23.52 -8.11
CA ARG A 51 6.06 22.15 -8.33
C ARG A 51 5.36 21.49 -9.51
N TRP A 52 6.05 20.60 -10.20
CA TRP A 52 5.53 19.88 -11.37
C TRP A 52 4.28 19.04 -11.05
N ASN A 53 4.15 18.50 -9.83
CA ASN A 53 2.98 17.71 -9.42
C ASN A 53 1.71 18.53 -9.19
N GLU A 54 1.79 19.86 -9.06
CA GLU A 54 0.60 20.70 -8.89
C GLU A 54 -0.31 20.68 -10.13
N TYR A 55 0.15 20.20 -11.29
CA TYR A 55 -0.70 19.97 -12.47
C TYR A 55 -1.72 18.85 -12.28
N ASP A 56 -1.46 17.88 -11.40
CA ASP A 56 -2.33 16.71 -11.23
C ASP A 56 -3.22 16.78 -9.99
N ASP A 57 -2.99 17.77 -9.12
CA ASP A 57 -3.81 17.98 -7.92
C ASP A 57 -5.28 18.24 -8.29
N ASP A 58 -6.18 17.41 -7.76
CA ASP A 58 -7.64 17.50 -7.85
C ASP A 58 -8.23 17.51 -9.28
N PHE A 59 -7.47 17.09 -10.31
CA PHE A 59 -8.00 16.99 -11.66
C PHE A 59 -8.80 15.70 -11.87
N VAL A 60 -10.09 15.83 -12.16
CA VAL A 60 -10.94 14.70 -12.57
C VAL A 60 -11.01 14.67 -14.09
N PHE A 61 -10.53 13.57 -14.68
CA PHE A 61 -10.62 13.38 -16.12
C PHE A 61 -12.08 13.26 -16.58
N PRO A 62 -12.43 13.81 -17.75
CA PRO A 62 -13.74 13.62 -18.33
C PRO A 62 -13.93 12.17 -18.80
N ALA A 63 -15.18 11.77 -19.04
CA ALA A 63 -15.48 10.51 -19.72
C ALA A 63 -14.91 10.53 -21.15
N PRO A 64 -14.33 9.41 -21.63
CA PRO A 64 -13.81 9.34 -22.99
C PRO A 64 -14.96 9.43 -24.02
N ARG A 65 -14.65 9.99 -25.19
CA ARG A 65 -15.58 10.11 -26.34
C ARG A 65 -15.05 9.28 -27.51
N ALA A 66 -15.94 8.90 -28.42
CA ALA A 66 -15.54 8.22 -29.64
C ALA A 66 -14.68 9.15 -30.52
N TRP A 67 -13.68 8.58 -31.22
CA TRP A 67 -12.88 9.29 -32.21
C TRP A 67 -13.74 9.82 -33.36
N ASN A 68 -13.48 11.06 -33.78
CA ASN A 68 -14.14 11.67 -34.94
C ASN A 68 -13.62 11.09 -36.26
N ASN A 69 -12.34 10.70 -36.30
CA ASN A 69 -11.68 10.12 -37.46
C ASN A 69 -11.32 8.65 -37.20
N SER A 70 -11.69 7.78 -38.15
CA SER A 70 -11.46 6.33 -38.05
C SER A 70 -9.99 5.91 -37.95
N LEU A 71 -9.06 6.78 -38.37
CA LEU A 71 -7.62 6.51 -38.27
C LEU A 71 -7.02 6.97 -36.94
N SER A 72 -7.70 7.82 -36.17
CA SER A 72 -7.15 8.39 -34.94
C SER A 72 -6.90 7.35 -33.86
N GLY A 73 -7.74 6.32 -33.76
CA GLY A 73 -7.50 5.18 -32.87
C GLY A 73 -6.14 4.50 -33.16
N THR A 74 -5.83 4.26 -34.44
CA THR A 74 -4.53 3.66 -34.83
C THR A 74 -3.35 4.62 -34.63
N VAL A 75 -3.57 5.93 -34.74
CA VAL A 75 -2.54 6.92 -34.40
C VAL A 75 -2.30 6.94 -32.89
N ALA A 76 -3.36 6.82 -32.09
CA ALA A 76 -3.31 6.80 -30.62
C ALA A 76 -2.72 5.51 -30.02
N ASP A 77 -2.57 4.45 -30.81
CA ASP A 77 -1.84 3.23 -30.40
C ASP A 77 -0.34 3.48 -30.16
N PHE A 78 0.20 4.61 -30.65
CA PHE A 78 1.59 5.01 -30.42
C PHE A 78 1.75 5.91 -29.20
N LYS A 79 3.00 6.15 -28.77
CA LYS A 79 3.29 7.02 -27.62
C LYS A 79 2.83 8.48 -27.87
N PRO A 80 2.07 9.12 -26.97
CA PRO A 80 1.69 10.52 -27.11
C PRO A 80 2.89 11.47 -26.93
N HIS A 81 2.93 12.53 -27.72
CA HIS A 81 3.94 13.59 -27.67
C HIS A 81 3.30 14.97 -27.73
N HIS A 82 2.34 15.25 -26.86
CA HIS A 82 1.56 16.49 -26.96
C HIS A 82 2.29 17.67 -26.34
N ASN A 83 2.03 18.87 -26.82
CA ASN A 83 2.65 20.08 -26.30
C ASN A 83 1.67 21.22 -26.13
N GLY A 84 1.71 21.86 -24.96
CA GLY A 84 1.12 23.16 -24.72
C GLY A 84 2.20 24.23 -24.66
N TYR A 85 1.93 25.40 -25.26
CA TYR A 85 2.91 26.48 -25.38
C TYR A 85 2.72 27.53 -24.29
N ASP A 86 3.71 27.68 -23.41
CA ASP A 86 3.64 28.61 -22.27
C ASP A 86 3.43 30.07 -22.71
N LEU A 87 2.75 30.84 -21.85
CA LEU A 87 2.48 32.25 -22.06
C LEU A 87 2.92 33.10 -20.87
N PHE A 88 3.54 34.24 -21.17
CA PHE A 88 3.83 35.30 -20.22
C PHE A 88 3.13 36.58 -20.69
N LEU A 89 2.20 37.10 -19.90
CA LEU A 89 1.27 38.15 -20.32
C LEU A 89 1.19 39.27 -19.29
N ALA A 90 1.14 40.51 -19.77
CA ALA A 90 0.62 41.63 -18.98
C ALA A 90 -0.89 41.45 -18.80
N GLN A 91 -1.43 41.80 -17.63
CA GLN A 91 -2.86 41.65 -17.33
C GLN A 91 -3.77 42.30 -18.40
N GLY A 92 -3.37 43.44 -18.94
CA GLY A 92 -4.09 44.16 -19.99
C GLY A 92 -4.03 43.53 -21.40
N ALA A 93 -3.18 42.54 -21.64
CA ALA A 93 -3.00 41.87 -22.93
C ALA A 93 -3.80 40.54 -23.04
N THR A 94 -4.44 40.11 -21.95
CA THR A 94 -5.16 38.82 -21.86
C THR A 94 -6.27 38.68 -22.89
N THR A 95 -7.01 39.74 -23.22
CA THR A 95 -8.15 39.69 -24.14
C THR A 95 -7.79 39.44 -25.61
N SER A 96 -6.51 39.58 -25.98
CA SER A 96 -5.99 39.32 -27.33
C SER A 96 -5.10 38.08 -27.42
N ALA A 97 -4.86 37.39 -26.30
CA ALA A 97 -4.01 36.21 -26.26
C ALA A 97 -4.73 34.97 -26.83
N THR A 98 -3.95 33.97 -27.25
CA THR A 98 -4.44 32.68 -27.76
C THR A 98 -3.72 31.56 -27.03
N ILE A 99 -4.48 30.56 -26.57
CA ILE A 99 -3.96 29.31 -26.03
C ILE A 99 -3.73 28.35 -27.20
N GLU A 100 -2.54 27.78 -27.29
CA GLU A 100 -2.14 26.89 -28.39
C GLU A 100 -1.69 25.54 -27.86
N GLY A 101 -2.14 24.47 -28.52
CA GLY A 101 -1.69 23.11 -28.30
C GLY A 101 -1.38 22.38 -29.61
N LYS A 102 -0.46 21.41 -29.56
CA LYS A 102 -0.07 20.54 -30.68
C LYS A 102 -0.14 19.08 -30.23
N PHE A 103 -0.83 18.24 -30.99
CA PHE A 103 -1.15 16.85 -30.67
C PHE A 103 -0.66 15.91 -31.76
N HIS A 104 0.17 14.95 -31.35
CA HIS A 104 0.82 13.98 -32.22
C HIS A 104 1.27 12.76 -31.42
N TYR A 105 1.48 11.65 -32.13
CA TYR A 105 1.82 10.34 -31.57
C TYR A 105 2.97 9.68 -32.33
N GLY A 106 3.71 8.82 -31.63
CA GLY A 106 4.81 7.99 -32.13
C GLY A 106 6.10 8.75 -32.43
N ASP A 107 7.17 7.99 -32.65
CA ASP A 107 8.53 8.53 -32.85
C ASP A 107 8.66 9.39 -34.10
N ILE A 108 7.86 9.09 -35.13
CA ILE A 108 7.77 9.90 -36.36
C ILE A 108 6.82 11.10 -36.22
N ARG A 109 6.21 11.29 -35.04
CA ARG A 109 5.37 12.44 -34.67
C ARG A 109 4.19 12.64 -35.63
N LYS A 110 3.39 11.61 -35.82
CA LYS A 110 2.19 11.67 -36.65
C LYS A 110 1.11 12.53 -35.98
N ASP A 111 0.64 13.54 -36.69
CA ASP A 111 -0.38 14.47 -36.21
C ASP A 111 -1.73 13.80 -35.94
N LEU A 112 -2.38 14.24 -34.85
CA LEU A 112 -3.76 13.89 -34.52
C LEU A 112 -4.70 14.90 -35.17
N GLU A 113 -5.41 14.51 -36.22
CA GLU A 113 -6.15 15.43 -37.09
C GLU A 113 -7.68 15.28 -36.92
N GLY A 114 -8.38 16.38 -36.61
CA GLY A 114 -9.85 16.41 -36.55
C GLY A 114 -10.47 15.93 -35.23
N GLU A 115 -9.72 15.87 -34.15
CA GLU A 115 -10.18 15.32 -32.87
C GLU A 115 -10.53 16.38 -31.83
N ASP A 116 -11.49 16.05 -30.96
CA ASP A 116 -12.00 16.96 -29.93
C ASP A 116 -11.03 17.04 -28.74
N ILE A 117 -10.69 18.27 -28.37
CA ILE A 117 -9.81 18.62 -27.26
C ILE A 117 -10.56 19.48 -26.25
N GLY A 118 -10.65 19.03 -24.99
CA GLY A 118 -11.25 19.80 -23.90
C GLY A 118 -10.21 20.71 -23.24
N LEU A 119 -10.52 22.01 -23.09
CA LEU A 119 -9.67 22.98 -22.39
C LEU A 119 -10.11 23.16 -20.94
N TYR A 120 -9.16 23.04 -20.03
CA TYR A 120 -9.33 23.20 -18.59
C TYR A 120 -8.27 24.13 -18.02
N TYR A 121 -8.59 24.88 -16.96
CA TYR A 121 -7.60 25.66 -16.23
C TYR A 121 -7.83 25.64 -14.72
N ARG A 122 -6.78 25.96 -13.98
CA ARG A 122 -6.79 26.21 -12.53
C ARG A 122 -5.76 27.28 -12.20
N LYS A 123 -6.06 28.17 -11.26
CA LYS A 123 -5.06 29.12 -10.74
C LYS A 123 -4.10 28.39 -9.79
N ALA A 124 -2.82 28.71 -9.78
CA ALA A 124 -1.83 28.07 -8.91
C ALA A 124 -1.88 28.60 -7.46
N ASP A 125 -3.09 28.70 -6.89
CA ASP A 125 -3.35 29.11 -5.52
C ASP A 125 -3.97 27.93 -4.75
N ALA A 126 -3.62 27.77 -3.47
CA ALA A 126 -4.14 26.68 -2.64
C ALA A 126 -5.68 26.67 -2.55
N GLY A 127 -6.28 25.48 -2.68
CA GLY A 127 -7.73 25.29 -2.57
C GLY A 127 -8.55 25.69 -3.80
N THR A 128 -7.90 26.14 -4.88
CA THR A 128 -8.59 26.38 -6.16
C THR A 128 -8.88 25.07 -6.89
N GLN A 129 -9.96 25.05 -7.67
CA GLN A 129 -10.46 23.86 -8.37
C GLN A 129 -10.29 24.01 -9.87
N TRP A 130 -10.14 22.89 -10.57
CA TRP A 130 -10.11 22.87 -12.03
C TRP A 130 -11.45 23.30 -12.62
N GLN A 131 -11.37 24.09 -13.69
CA GLN A 131 -12.53 24.62 -14.40
C GLN A 131 -12.45 24.24 -15.87
N TYR A 132 -13.53 23.65 -16.36
CA TYR A 132 -13.76 23.48 -17.79
C TYR A 132 -14.00 24.83 -18.46
N VAL A 133 -13.43 25.04 -19.65
CA VAL A 133 -13.60 26.25 -20.45
C VAL A 133 -14.48 26.00 -21.66
N THR A 134 -13.99 25.19 -22.60
CA THR A 134 -14.60 24.93 -23.90
C THR A 134 -13.93 23.74 -24.59
N ASP A 135 -14.59 23.20 -25.61
CA ASP A 135 -14.00 22.22 -26.53
C ASP A 135 -13.42 22.96 -27.76
N GLY A 136 -12.42 22.36 -28.38
CA GLY A 136 -11.79 22.78 -29.63
C GLY A 136 -11.42 21.55 -30.45
N GLN A 137 -11.06 21.74 -31.71
CA GLN A 137 -10.75 20.62 -32.61
C GLN A 137 -9.36 20.79 -33.20
N THR A 138 -8.59 19.69 -33.27
CA THR A 138 -7.28 19.71 -33.93
C THR A 138 -7.43 19.90 -35.44
N ASN A 139 -6.55 20.71 -36.04
CA ASN A 139 -6.48 20.92 -37.47
C ASN A 139 -5.62 19.87 -38.19
N ASN A 140 -5.36 20.04 -39.49
CA ASN A 140 -4.54 19.12 -40.30
C ASN A 140 -3.05 19.10 -39.92
N ASP A 141 -2.59 20.06 -39.11
CA ASP A 141 -1.26 20.07 -38.49
C ASP A 141 -1.40 19.70 -37.01
N GLY A 142 -2.41 18.93 -36.61
CA GLY A 142 -2.61 18.51 -35.21
C GLY A 142 -2.67 19.63 -34.17
N ARG A 143 -2.88 20.89 -34.59
CA ARG A 143 -2.91 22.06 -33.70
C ARG A 143 -4.32 22.43 -33.34
N VAL A 144 -4.49 22.91 -32.13
CA VAL A 144 -5.73 23.52 -31.64
C VAL A 144 -5.41 24.92 -31.10
N TYR A 145 -6.35 25.83 -31.31
CA TYR A 145 -6.25 27.22 -30.86
C TYR A 145 -7.51 27.60 -30.12
N PHE A 146 -7.36 28.15 -28.92
CA PHE A 146 -8.46 28.67 -28.12
C PHE A 146 -8.26 30.15 -27.84
N ASN A 147 -9.35 30.91 -27.86
CA ASN A 147 -9.33 32.27 -27.32
C ASN A 147 -8.99 32.21 -25.83
N TYR A 148 -8.23 33.20 -25.36
CA TYR A 148 -7.86 33.27 -23.95
C TYR A 148 -9.11 33.30 -23.04
N PRO A 149 -9.21 32.43 -22.02
CA PRO A 149 -10.38 32.36 -21.16
C PRO A 149 -10.55 33.62 -20.30
N GLY A 150 -11.75 34.20 -20.26
CA GLY A 150 -12.03 35.39 -19.45
C GLY A 150 -11.82 35.20 -17.95
N GLY A 151 -11.89 33.96 -17.45
CA GLY A 151 -11.63 33.59 -16.06
C GLY A 151 -10.15 33.65 -15.64
N MET A 152 -9.22 33.79 -16.60
CA MET A 152 -7.78 33.87 -16.35
C MET A 152 -7.22 35.32 -16.38
N GLY A 153 -8.10 36.33 -16.27
CA GLY A 153 -7.71 37.74 -16.48
C GLY A 153 -7.02 38.46 -15.31
N SER A 154 -6.86 37.81 -14.15
CA SER A 154 -6.20 38.41 -12.98
C SER A 154 -4.73 38.01 -12.87
N ALA A 155 -3.90 38.83 -12.25
CA ALA A 155 -2.49 38.48 -12.03
C ALA A 155 -2.35 37.18 -11.21
N GLY A 156 -1.37 36.37 -11.59
CA GLY A 156 -1.13 35.05 -11.03
C GLY A 156 -0.60 34.07 -12.06
N THR A 157 -0.34 32.85 -11.57
CA THR A 157 0.04 31.72 -12.42
C THR A 157 -1.16 30.80 -12.57
N TYR A 158 -1.37 30.29 -13.78
CA TYR A 158 -2.45 29.38 -14.09
C TYR A 158 -1.89 28.12 -14.75
N PHE A 159 -2.31 26.97 -14.23
CA PHE A 159 -2.16 25.69 -14.89
C PHE A 159 -3.26 25.56 -15.93
N VAL A 160 -2.88 25.22 -17.15
CA VAL A 160 -3.81 24.98 -18.25
C VAL A 160 -3.56 23.58 -18.79
N ARG A 161 -4.64 22.83 -18.96
CA ARG A 161 -4.63 21.44 -19.42
C ARG A 161 -5.58 21.28 -20.60
N MET A 162 -5.08 20.65 -21.65
CA MET A 162 -5.85 20.29 -22.84
C MET A 162 -5.93 18.77 -22.92
N VAL A 163 -7.12 18.19 -22.87
CA VAL A 163 -7.35 16.74 -22.83
C VAL A 163 -7.91 16.24 -24.15
N VAL A 164 -7.29 15.21 -24.72
CA VAL A 164 -7.82 14.47 -25.88
C VAL A 164 -8.96 13.58 -25.41
N TYR A 165 -10.18 13.79 -25.90
CA TYR A 165 -11.31 12.98 -25.42
C TYR A 165 -11.26 11.50 -25.84
N GLY A 166 -10.55 11.17 -26.92
CA GLY A 166 -10.50 9.82 -27.46
C GLY A 166 -9.77 8.79 -26.59
N ASP A 167 -8.67 9.20 -25.94
CA ASP A 167 -7.82 8.33 -25.12
C ASP A 167 -7.42 8.94 -23.77
N LEU A 168 -7.91 10.15 -23.46
CA LEU A 168 -7.64 10.91 -22.23
C LEU A 168 -6.16 11.33 -22.06
N THR A 169 -5.36 11.27 -23.13
CA THR A 169 -4.03 11.89 -23.15
C THR A 169 -4.13 13.42 -23.06
N LYS A 170 -3.04 14.10 -22.69
CA LYS A 170 -3.08 15.52 -22.33
C LYS A 170 -1.87 16.32 -22.77
N ALA A 171 -2.06 17.62 -22.95
CA ALA A 171 -1.02 18.63 -23.09
C ALA A 171 -1.16 19.67 -21.98
N ASP A 172 -0.09 19.91 -21.22
CA ASP A 172 -0.06 20.87 -20.12
C ASP A 172 0.75 22.12 -20.53
N MET A 173 0.33 23.29 -20.04
CA MET A 173 1.06 24.56 -20.19
C MET A 173 0.85 25.50 -19.00
N LEU A 174 1.83 26.37 -18.80
CA LEU A 174 1.84 27.40 -17.78
C LEU A 174 1.48 28.76 -18.40
N VAL A 175 0.53 29.44 -17.77
CA VAL A 175 0.20 30.82 -18.12
C VAL A 175 0.53 31.73 -16.95
N ARG A 176 1.47 32.65 -17.15
CA ARG A 176 1.86 33.66 -16.18
C ARG A 176 1.26 35.01 -16.57
N VAL A 177 0.43 35.57 -15.70
CA VAL A 177 -0.16 36.91 -15.86
C VAL A 177 0.40 37.83 -14.79
N ILE A 178 0.98 38.95 -15.21
CA ILE A 178 1.57 39.95 -14.29
C ILE A 178 0.89 41.31 -14.42
N ASP A 179 0.82 42.05 -13.32
CA ASP A 179 0.27 43.41 -13.22
C ASP A 179 1.32 44.46 -12.81
N GLN A 180 2.54 43.99 -12.50
CA GLN A 180 3.69 44.79 -12.09
C GLN A 180 4.97 44.20 -12.64
N VAL A 181 6.03 45.01 -12.66
CA VAL A 181 7.37 44.55 -13.05
C VAL A 181 7.78 43.37 -12.17
N THR A 182 8.14 42.25 -12.80
CA THR A 182 8.37 40.97 -12.12
C THR A 182 9.80 40.49 -12.36
N PRO A 183 10.63 40.31 -11.31
CA PRO A 183 11.98 39.77 -11.44
C PRO A 183 11.97 38.38 -12.08
N CYS A 184 12.81 38.18 -13.09
CA CYS A 184 12.89 36.93 -13.85
C CYS A 184 14.34 36.46 -13.97
N ALA A 185 14.55 35.16 -13.84
CA ALA A 185 15.82 34.51 -14.12
C ALA A 185 15.68 33.61 -15.35
N VAL A 186 16.50 33.85 -16.38
CA VAL A 186 16.51 33.04 -17.61
C VAL A 186 17.68 32.07 -17.61
N PHE A 187 17.41 30.82 -17.94
CA PHE A 187 18.38 29.77 -18.15
C PHE A 187 18.27 29.26 -19.58
N ASP A 188 19.37 29.33 -20.34
CA ASP A 188 19.53 28.40 -21.44
C ASP A 188 19.61 26.96 -20.89
N ILE A 189 19.18 25.96 -21.67
CA ILE A 189 19.23 24.54 -21.26
C ILE A 189 20.51 23.86 -21.77
N ASP A 190 20.82 24.01 -23.05
CA ASP A 190 21.76 23.17 -23.79
C ASP A 190 23.21 23.64 -23.61
N GLY A 191 23.98 22.92 -22.79
CA GLY A 191 25.36 23.31 -22.43
C GLY A 191 25.41 24.27 -21.23
N THR A 192 24.26 24.77 -20.78
CA THR A 192 24.13 25.65 -19.61
C THR A 192 23.62 24.90 -18.38
N LEU A 193 22.56 24.10 -18.53
CA LEU A 193 22.08 23.16 -17.51
C LEU A 193 22.64 21.75 -17.75
N THR A 194 22.89 21.40 -19.02
CA THR A 194 23.51 20.13 -19.42
C THR A 194 25.02 20.28 -19.67
N ILE A 195 25.80 19.21 -19.50
CA ILE A 195 27.27 19.26 -19.68
C ILE A 195 27.71 19.13 -21.15
N ASN A 196 26.94 18.45 -22.01
CA ASN A 196 27.33 18.18 -23.40
C ASN A 196 26.81 19.27 -24.37
N ASP A 197 27.72 19.73 -25.25
CA ASP A 197 27.49 20.76 -26.28
C ASP A 197 26.76 20.24 -27.54
N GLU A 198 26.17 21.19 -28.26
CA GLU A 198 25.16 21.14 -29.33
C GLU A 198 25.35 20.17 -30.54
N GLN A 199 26.46 19.43 -30.68
CA GLN A 199 26.76 18.70 -31.94
C GLN A 199 26.16 17.28 -32.06
N VAL A 200 25.37 16.84 -31.08
CA VAL A 200 25.09 15.42 -30.90
C VAL A 200 23.62 15.04 -31.12
N ILE A 201 22.70 16.00 -31.27
CA ILE A 201 21.24 15.72 -31.32
C ILE A 201 20.81 14.94 -32.58
N SER A 202 21.53 15.04 -33.72
CA SER A 202 21.15 14.30 -34.95
C SER A 202 21.58 12.82 -34.97
N GLN A 203 22.66 12.46 -34.26
CA GLN A 203 23.07 11.05 -34.10
C GLN A 203 22.36 10.38 -32.90
N TYR A 204 21.82 11.17 -31.97
CA TYR A 204 21.29 10.75 -30.67
C TYR A 204 19.78 10.99 -30.55
N LEU A 205 19.07 11.04 -31.68
CA LEU A 205 17.60 11.04 -31.70
C LEU A 205 17.04 9.81 -30.97
N GLY A 206 17.81 8.72 -30.90
CA GLY A 206 17.60 7.61 -29.96
C GLY A 206 17.62 8.11 -28.51
N ASP A 207 18.75 8.56 -27.99
CA ASP A 207 18.99 8.86 -26.57
C ASP A 207 18.08 9.90 -25.89
N PHE A 208 17.51 10.87 -26.62
CA PHE A 208 16.53 11.81 -26.05
C PHE A 208 15.09 11.23 -26.02
N LEU A 209 14.83 10.21 -26.83
CA LEU A 209 13.57 9.46 -26.92
C LEU A 209 13.63 8.10 -26.19
N ASP A 210 14.83 7.56 -26.03
CA ASP A 210 15.19 6.29 -25.41
C ASP A 210 15.49 6.55 -23.93
N LEU A 211 14.81 5.82 -23.06
CA LEU A 211 14.81 6.05 -21.61
C LEU A 211 16.16 5.73 -20.94
N ASN A 212 17.17 5.33 -21.72
CA ASN A 212 18.43 4.77 -21.24
C ASN A 212 19.63 5.74 -21.26
N ASN A 213 19.55 6.91 -21.90
CA ASN A 213 20.67 7.87 -21.92
C ASN A 213 20.23 9.32 -21.66
N VAL A 214 20.03 9.64 -20.38
CA VAL A 214 19.57 10.94 -19.91
C VAL A 214 20.73 11.95 -19.89
N PRO A 215 20.61 13.15 -20.53
CA PRO A 215 21.66 14.15 -20.50
C PRO A 215 22.10 14.51 -19.08
N THR A 216 23.41 14.53 -18.86
CA THR A 216 24.03 14.88 -17.57
C THR A 216 23.84 16.36 -17.27
N MET A 217 23.33 16.65 -16.07
CA MET A 217 23.15 18.02 -15.56
C MET A 217 24.43 18.50 -14.87
N TYR A 218 24.75 19.79 -14.95
CA TYR A 218 25.75 20.39 -14.06
C TYR A 218 25.33 20.29 -12.59
N ASP A 219 26.26 19.87 -11.72
CA ASP A 219 26.01 19.78 -10.29
C ASP A 219 25.43 21.08 -9.72
N ASN A 220 24.33 20.96 -8.99
CA ASN A 220 23.62 22.06 -8.30
C ASN A 220 22.89 23.09 -9.18
N ALA A 221 22.80 22.90 -10.50
CA ALA A 221 22.07 23.82 -11.37
C ALA A 221 20.58 23.96 -10.99
N ASN A 222 19.91 22.82 -10.78
CA ASN A 222 18.53 22.73 -10.30
C ASN A 222 18.30 23.45 -8.96
N LYS A 223 19.25 23.32 -8.03
CA LYS A 223 19.20 23.91 -6.70
C LYS A 223 19.30 25.43 -6.73
N VAL A 224 20.18 25.97 -7.58
CA VAL A 224 20.27 27.43 -7.78
C VAL A 224 18.96 27.95 -8.34
N ALA A 225 18.41 27.33 -9.39
CA ALA A 225 17.12 27.71 -9.95
C ALA A 225 16.00 27.67 -8.90
N ALA A 226 15.95 26.62 -8.07
CA ALA A 226 14.96 26.50 -6.99
C ALA A 226 15.12 27.58 -5.90
N GLN A 227 16.34 27.97 -5.56
CA GLN A 227 16.58 29.03 -4.59
C GLN A 227 16.22 30.41 -5.15
N LEU A 228 16.49 30.68 -6.43
CA LEU A 228 16.02 31.89 -7.09
C LEU A 228 14.49 31.97 -7.11
N ALA A 229 13.81 30.86 -7.41
CA ALA A 229 12.35 30.82 -7.34
C ALA A 229 11.81 31.14 -5.93
N LYS A 230 12.45 30.59 -4.89
CA LYS A 230 12.12 30.91 -3.48
C LYS A 230 12.40 32.37 -3.11
N GLN A 231 13.39 33.00 -3.76
CA GLN A 231 13.70 34.41 -3.58
C GLN A 231 12.74 35.35 -4.32
N GLY A 232 11.78 34.83 -5.10
CA GLY A 232 10.78 35.65 -5.80
C GLY A 232 10.98 35.80 -7.30
N TYR A 233 11.92 35.08 -7.91
CA TYR A 233 12.15 35.13 -9.35
C TYR A 233 11.20 34.19 -10.11
N ASP A 234 10.57 34.68 -11.17
CA ASP A 234 9.95 33.81 -12.16
C ASP A 234 11.05 33.11 -12.98
N ILE A 235 10.99 31.79 -13.06
CA ILE A 235 12.02 30.99 -13.75
C ILE A 235 11.59 30.74 -15.20
N VAL A 236 12.50 31.07 -16.13
CA VAL A 236 12.32 30.90 -17.57
C VAL A 236 13.43 30.01 -18.12
N TYR A 237 13.05 28.90 -18.76
CA TYR A 237 13.95 28.00 -19.46
C TYR A 237 13.83 28.21 -20.97
N MET A 238 14.97 28.31 -21.66
CA MET A 238 15.03 28.52 -23.10
C MET A 238 15.96 27.53 -23.77
N THR A 239 15.60 27.06 -24.95
CA THR A 239 16.45 26.19 -25.77
C THR A 239 16.26 26.50 -27.25
N ALA A 240 17.33 26.37 -28.03
CA ALA A 240 17.32 26.48 -29.48
C ALA A 240 16.79 25.20 -30.19
N ARG A 241 16.37 24.20 -29.43
CA ARG A 241 15.74 22.97 -29.94
C ARG A 241 14.40 23.25 -30.61
N PRO A 242 14.04 22.45 -31.64
CA PRO A 242 12.76 22.58 -32.33
C PRO A 242 11.56 22.30 -31.41
N TYR A 243 10.40 22.84 -31.78
CA TYR A 243 9.20 22.84 -30.93
C TYR A 243 8.79 21.46 -30.42
N TRP A 244 9.02 20.42 -31.22
CA TRP A 244 8.64 19.05 -30.91
C TRP A 244 9.47 18.42 -29.78
N LEU A 245 10.56 19.07 -29.33
CA LEU A 245 11.32 18.67 -28.14
C LEU A 245 10.86 19.36 -26.84
N SER A 246 9.80 20.16 -26.85
CA SER A 246 9.34 20.87 -25.65
C SER A 246 8.92 19.93 -24.52
N ASP A 247 8.09 18.91 -24.83
CA ASP A 247 7.70 17.84 -23.89
C ASP A 247 8.92 17.15 -23.28
N ALA A 248 9.85 16.70 -24.13
CA ALA A 248 11.06 16.03 -23.68
C ALA A 248 11.94 16.92 -22.79
N SER A 249 12.05 18.22 -23.09
CA SER A 249 12.76 19.20 -22.25
C SER A 249 12.08 19.39 -20.89
N ARG A 250 10.74 19.46 -20.83
CA ARG A 250 9.98 19.52 -19.57
C ARG A 250 10.18 18.27 -18.73
N VAL A 251 10.04 17.10 -19.34
CA VAL A 251 10.27 15.80 -18.68
C VAL A 251 11.69 15.74 -18.12
N TRP A 252 12.69 16.23 -18.87
CA TRP A 252 14.07 16.28 -18.38
C TRP A 252 14.22 17.24 -17.18
N LEU A 253 13.67 18.45 -17.24
CA LEU A 253 13.71 19.42 -16.13
C LEU A 253 13.05 18.84 -14.87
N GLN A 254 11.88 18.21 -15.02
CA GLN A 254 11.18 17.53 -13.94
C GLN A 254 12.05 16.41 -13.33
N ARG A 255 12.59 15.51 -14.17
CA ARG A 255 13.44 14.39 -13.74
C ARG A 255 14.71 14.83 -13.03
N LYS A 256 15.28 15.97 -13.43
CA LYS A 256 16.48 16.54 -12.79
C LYS A 256 16.15 17.49 -11.63
N GLY A 257 14.88 17.58 -11.22
CA GLY A 257 14.46 18.28 -10.01
C GLY A 257 14.53 19.81 -10.11
N PHE A 258 14.45 20.36 -11.32
CA PHE A 258 14.31 21.81 -11.50
C PHE A 258 12.93 22.28 -11.01
N PRO A 259 12.79 23.49 -10.45
CA PRO A 259 11.48 24.04 -10.13
C PRO A 259 10.62 24.17 -11.38
N LEU A 260 9.30 24.15 -11.22
CA LEU A 260 8.41 24.41 -12.34
C LEU A 260 8.60 25.87 -12.80
N GLY A 261 8.95 26.03 -14.07
CA GLY A 261 9.12 27.31 -14.74
C GLY A 261 8.58 27.25 -16.16
N GLN A 262 8.62 28.38 -16.84
CA GLN A 262 8.19 28.46 -18.23
C GLN A 262 9.24 27.85 -19.15
N VAL A 263 8.83 27.13 -20.18
CA VAL A 263 9.74 26.46 -21.11
C VAL A 263 9.47 26.92 -22.55
N TYR A 264 10.47 27.53 -23.17
CA TYR A 264 10.39 28.02 -24.55
C TYR A 264 11.36 27.29 -25.48
N THR A 265 10.81 26.72 -26.55
CA THR A 265 11.53 26.08 -27.65
C THR A 265 11.44 26.89 -28.94
N TYR A 266 12.40 26.71 -29.83
CA TYR A 266 12.38 27.34 -31.15
C TYR A 266 11.22 26.81 -31.99
N SER A 267 10.47 27.69 -32.64
CA SER A 267 9.27 27.33 -33.41
C SER A 267 9.56 26.53 -34.69
N GLY A 268 10.80 26.51 -35.16
CA GLY A 268 11.19 25.76 -36.36
C GLY A 268 11.26 24.25 -36.15
N ALA A 269 11.28 23.50 -37.25
CA ALA A 269 11.36 22.04 -37.24
C ALA A 269 12.78 21.49 -37.00
N GLY A 270 13.82 22.32 -37.16
CA GLY A 270 15.22 22.00 -36.91
C GLY A 270 15.81 22.81 -35.76
N ILE A 271 17.01 22.42 -35.32
CA ILE A 271 17.76 23.14 -34.29
C ILE A 271 18.19 24.51 -34.83
N ALA A 272 17.87 25.59 -34.10
CA ALA A 272 18.38 26.91 -34.43
C ALA A 272 19.86 26.99 -34.04
N SER A 273 20.68 27.63 -34.89
CA SER A 273 22.11 27.83 -34.62
C SER A 273 22.56 29.22 -35.08
N GLY A 274 23.69 29.68 -34.56
CA GLY A 274 24.26 31.00 -34.87
C GLY A 274 23.24 32.13 -34.64
N THR A 275 23.11 33.01 -35.63
CA THR A 275 22.21 34.18 -35.55
C THR A 275 20.76 33.79 -35.34
N THR A 276 20.30 32.66 -35.90
CA THR A 276 18.92 32.20 -35.74
C THR A 276 18.61 31.89 -34.27
N ALA A 277 19.56 31.26 -33.56
CA ALA A 277 19.40 30.94 -32.14
C ALA A 277 19.40 32.22 -31.28
N SER A 278 20.33 33.14 -31.54
CA SER A 278 20.40 34.41 -30.80
C SER A 278 19.18 35.31 -31.07
N ASP A 279 18.70 35.36 -32.30
CA ASP A 279 17.53 36.16 -32.69
C ASP A 279 16.27 35.64 -32.02
N TYR A 280 16.03 34.33 -32.06
CA TYR A 280 14.92 33.69 -31.35
C TYR A 280 14.95 33.98 -29.84
N LYS A 281 16.10 33.79 -29.19
CA LYS A 281 16.25 34.03 -27.75
C LYS A 281 15.98 35.49 -27.40
N ARG A 282 16.58 36.41 -28.15
CA ARG A 282 16.36 37.86 -27.99
C ARG A 282 14.89 38.22 -28.15
N ASP A 283 14.26 37.79 -29.24
CA ASP A 283 12.89 38.21 -29.57
C ASP A 283 11.92 37.73 -28.48
N LYS A 284 12.11 36.51 -27.98
CA LYS A 284 11.28 35.98 -26.91
C LYS A 284 11.50 36.70 -25.57
N LEU A 285 12.74 37.04 -25.23
CA LEU A 285 13.04 37.86 -24.05
C LEU A 285 12.41 39.24 -24.16
N ASN A 286 12.49 39.88 -25.34
CA ASN A 286 11.89 41.19 -25.59
C ASN A 286 10.35 41.15 -25.45
N ASP A 287 9.69 40.10 -25.93
CA ASP A 287 8.24 39.92 -25.76
C ASP A 287 7.86 39.87 -24.27
N MET A 288 8.64 39.14 -23.46
CA MET A 288 8.41 39.02 -22.02
C MET A 288 8.73 40.34 -21.29
N THR A 289 9.80 41.03 -21.65
CA THR A 289 10.15 42.35 -21.12
C THR A 289 9.06 43.38 -21.45
N ALA A 290 8.48 43.33 -22.65
CA ALA A 290 7.36 44.18 -23.04
C ALA A 290 6.09 43.90 -22.22
N ALA A 291 5.91 42.67 -21.73
CA ALA A 291 4.85 42.31 -20.79
C ALA A 291 5.13 42.75 -19.34
N GLY A 292 6.37 43.10 -19.00
CA GLY A 292 6.80 43.56 -17.68
C GLY A 292 7.78 42.63 -16.95
N ALA A 293 8.37 41.63 -17.62
CA ALA A 293 9.45 40.85 -17.04
C ALA A 293 10.71 41.71 -16.86
N ASP A 294 11.38 41.57 -15.71
CA ASP A 294 12.67 42.19 -15.42
C ASP A 294 13.74 41.11 -15.35
N PHE A 295 14.45 40.90 -16.47
CA PHE A 295 15.55 39.95 -16.53
C PHE A 295 16.84 40.57 -15.99
N ASN A 296 17.08 40.32 -14.71
CA ASN A 296 18.28 40.74 -13.98
C ASN A 296 19.11 39.55 -13.50
N LEU A 297 18.89 38.35 -14.05
CA LEU A 297 19.76 37.18 -13.98
C LEU A 297 19.62 36.35 -15.26
N ALA A 298 20.73 36.11 -15.97
CA ALA A 298 20.76 35.29 -17.17
C ALA A 298 21.90 34.28 -17.12
N PHE A 299 21.61 33.03 -17.46
CA PHE A 299 22.57 31.92 -17.47
C PHE A 299 22.68 31.34 -18.87
N GLY A 300 23.91 31.19 -19.38
CA GLY A 300 24.20 30.67 -20.72
C GLY A 300 25.56 29.97 -20.80
N ASN A 301 25.92 29.48 -21.99
CA ASN A 301 27.22 28.85 -22.26
C ASN A 301 27.83 29.31 -23.60
N ALA A 302 27.01 29.78 -24.54
CA ALA A 302 27.41 30.02 -25.91
C ALA A 302 27.49 31.52 -26.28
N ASP A 303 28.23 31.85 -27.35
CA ASP A 303 28.26 33.20 -27.91
C ASP A 303 26.86 33.68 -28.37
N THR A 304 25.98 32.74 -28.73
CA THR A 304 24.57 33.02 -29.07
C THR A 304 23.78 33.53 -27.88
N ASP A 305 24.05 33.02 -26.66
CA ASP A 305 23.46 33.51 -25.41
C ASP A 305 23.96 34.89 -25.07
N ILE A 306 25.28 35.09 -25.09
CA ILE A 306 25.91 36.39 -24.82
C ILE A 306 25.32 37.46 -25.74
N THR A 307 25.20 37.15 -27.03
CA THR A 307 24.62 38.05 -28.02
C THR A 307 23.14 38.33 -27.74
N ALA A 308 22.35 37.29 -27.47
CA ALA A 308 20.92 37.43 -27.21
C ALA A 308 20.63 38.26 -25.95
N TYR A 309 21.31 37.96 -24.84
CA TYR A 309 21.13 38.64 -23.56
C TYR A 309 21.53 40.11 -23.64
N ALA A 310 22.67 40.42 -24.28
CA ALA A 310 23.10 41.79 -24.49
C ALA A 310 22.12 42.58 -25.39
N GLN A 311 21.60 41.96 -26.46
CA GLN A 311 20.62 42.60 -27.35
C GLN A 311 19.24 42.76 -26.72
N ALA A 312 18.87 41.89 -25.77
CA ALA A 312 17.66 42.02 -24.95
C ALA A 312 17.80 43.04 -23.81
N GLY A 313 18.99 43.64 -23.64
CA GLY A 313 19.25 44.69 -22.65
C GLY A 313 19.55 44.18 -21.23
N ILE A 314 19.83 42.88 -21.07
CA ILE A 314 20.22 42.29 -19.78
C ILE A 314 21.61 42.82 -19.40
N ASN A 315 21.78 43.25 -18.15
CA ASN A 315 23.03 43.79 -17.67
C ASN A 315 24.12 42.71 -17.69
N VAL A 316 25.31 43.08 -18.18
CA VAL A 316 26.43 42.16 -18.30
C VAL A 316 26.92 41.65 -16.93
N ASN A 317 26.75 42.45 -15.86
CA ASN A 317 27.07 42.06 -14.49
C ASN A 317 26.03 41.11 -13.87
N ASP A 318 24.95 40.83 -14.59
CA ASP A 318 23.88 39.92 -14.20
C ASP A 318 23.80 38.71 -15.16
N THR A 319 24.81 38.57 -16.04
CA THR A 319 24.90 37.53 -17.06
C THR A 319 26.05 36.56 -16.72
N TYR A 320 25.69 35.32 -16.38
CA TYR A 320 26.58 34.24 -15.97
C TYR A 320 26.77 33.25 -17.12
N ILE A 321 28.01 33.10 -17.58
CA ILE A 321 28.34 32.18 -18.68
C ILE A 321 29.22 31.05 -18.16
N ILE A 322 28.74 29.82 -18.26
CA ILE A 322 29.46 28.62 -17.87
C ILE A 322 30.31 28.09 -19.03
N GLY A 323 31.46 27.48 -18.72
CA GLY A 323 32.31 26.85 -19.72
C GLY A 323 33.26 27.83 -20.45
N PRO A 324 33.75 27.46 -21.65
CA PRO A 324 34.87 28.14 -22.33
C PRO A 324 34.62 29.61 -22.69
N ASN A 325 33.36 30.02 -22.85
CA ASN A 325 32.98 31.38 -23.19
C ASN A 325 32.77 32.28 -21.95
N GLY A 326 32.94 31.74 -20.73
CA GLY A 326 32.83 32.49 -19.49
C GLY A 326 33.73 33.73 -19.48
N GLY A 327 33.15 34.91 -19.28
CA GLY A 327 33.87 36.19 -19.29
C GLY A 327 33.90 36.90 -20.64
N ASN A 328 33.52 36.22 -21.74
CA ASN A 328 33.40 36.86 -23.05
C ASN A 328 32.36 37.98 -23.00
N GLY A 329 32.61 39.07 -23.73
CA GLY A 329 31.72 40.24 -23.73
C GLY A 329 31.63 41.00 -22.40
N GLY A 330 32.47 40.66 -21.41
CA GLY A 330 32.44 41.24 -20.07
C GLY A 330 31.49 40.55 -19.09
N THR A 331 30.93 39.38 -19.46
CA THR A 331 30.04 38.56 -18.62
C THR A 331 30.75 38.01 -17.38
N ILE A 332 30.00 37.44 -16.45
CA ILE A 332 30.54 36.73 -15.30
C ILE A 332 30.86 35.29 -15.72
N ALA A 333 32.12 34.88 -15.61
CA ALA A 333 32.50 33.49 -15.79
C ALA A 333 31.97 32.64 -14.62
N LEU A 334 31.14 31.65 -14.91
CA LEU A 334 30.62 30.68 -13.94
C LEU A 334 31.46 29.39 -14.03
N GLY A 335 32.16 29.04 -12.94
CA GLY A 335 32.90 27.78 -12.87
C GLY A 335 31.97 26.59 -12.64
N LYS A 336 31.21 26.65 -11.55
CA LYS A 336 30.16 25.69 -11.18
C LYS A 336 29.02 26.40 -10.46
N TYR A 337 27.81 25.84 -10.48
CA TYR A 337 26.64 26.46 -9.84
C TYR A 337 26.79 26.64 -8.32
N SER A 338 27.57 25.79 -7.63
CA SER A 338 27.82 25.97 -6.20
C SER A 338 28.69 27.18 -5.85
N ASP A 339 29.36 27.82 -6.82
CA ASP A 339 30.06 29.09 -6.61
C ASP A 339 29.10 30.26 -6.32
N LEU A 340 27.82 30.08 -6.66
CA LEU A 340 26.75 31.05 -6.43
C LEU A 340 26.20 30.98 -4.99
N TYR A 341 26.57 29.95 -4.22
CA TYR A 341 26.16 29.81 -2.82
C TYR A 341 26.82 30.88 -1.94
N GLY A 342 26.03 31.48 -1.05
CA GLY A 342 26.45 32.58 -0.16
C GLY A 342 26.58 33.94 -0.84
N ASN A 343 26.73 33.98 -2.17
CA ASN A 343 26.85 35.21 -2.95
C ASN A 343 25.52 35.61 -3.60
N LEU A 344 24.89 34.70 -4.35
CA LEU A 344 23.63 34.93 -5.06
C LEU A 344 22.47 34.21 -4.37
N VAL A 345 22.67 32.94 -3.98
CA VAL A 345 21.64 32.14 -3.32
C VAL A 345 22.15 31.47 -2.05
N GLN A 346 21.26 31.11 -1.14
CA GLN A 346 21.64 30.29 0.01
C GLN A 346 21.88 28.84 -0.41
N ALA A 347 22.87 28.18 0.20
CA ALA A 347 23.08 26.75 0.01
C ALA A 347 21.82 25.99 0.48
N PRO A 348 21.28 25.06 -0.32
CA PRO A 348 20.14 24.26 0.08
C PRO A 348 20.54 23.24 1.16
N VAL A 349 19.64 23.04 2.12
CA VAL A 349 19.67 21.91 3.04
C VAL A 349 19.12 20.71 2.28
N GLU A 350 19.99 19.78 1.87
CA GLU A 350 19.57 18.58 1.14
C GLU A 350 18.96 17.56 2.09
N PRO A 351 17.80 16.97 1.77
CA PRO A 351 17.33 15.83 2.52
C PRO A 351 18.25 14.63 2.32
N TYR A 352 18.13 13.68 3.22
CA TYR A 352 18.92 12.46 3.22
C TYR A 352 18.53 11.54 2.05
N ARG A 353 19.44 10.64 1.68
CA ARG A 353 19.13 9.45 0.88
C ARG A 353 18.68 8.31 1.79
N VAL A 354 18.00 7.32 1.22
CA VAL A 354 17.59 6.11 1.93
C VAL A 354 18.05 4.85 1.18
N MET A 355 18.73 3.96 1.90
CA MET A 355 18.88 2.56 1.51
C MET A 355 17.92 1.75 2.37
N MET A 356 16.93 1.11 1.74
CA MET A 356 15.92 0.29 2.41
C MET A 356 16.09 -1.18 2.06
N LEU A 357 16.46 -1.99 3.06
CA LEU A 357 16.50 -3.45 2.96
C LEU A 357 15.21 -4.02 3.55
N VAL A 358 14.42 -4.68 2.71
CA VAL A 358 13.17 -5.33 3.12
C VAL A 358 13.43 -6.82 3.21
N ILE A 359 13.39 -7.36 4.43
CA ILE A 359 13.68 -8.77 4.73
C ILE A 359 12.37 -9.41 5.17
N ASP A 360 11.83 -10.26 4.30
CA ASP A 360 10.53 -10.90 4.47
C ASP A 360 10.50 -11.81 5.71
N GLY A 361 9.44 -11.72 6.50
CA GLY A 361 9.24 -12.52 7.71
C GLY A 361 10.24 -12.26 8.86
N LEU A 362 11.10 -11.22 8.77
CA LEU A 362 12.11 -10.96 9.81
C LEU A 362 11.50 -10.45 11.10
N ARG A 363 11.65 -11.23 12.18
CA ARG A 363 11.15 -10.84 13.49
C ARG A 363 12.00 -9.74 14.15
N PRO A 364 11.40 -8.75 14.82
CA PRO A 364 12.13 -7.69 15.51
C PRO A 364 13.04 -8.20 16.64
N ASP A 365 12.62 -9.26 17.35
CA ASP A 365 13.39 -9.85 18.45
C ASP A 365 14.63 -10.60 17.95
N ALA A 366 14.53 -11.28 16.80
CA ALA A 366 15.68 -11.92 16.14
C ALA A 366 16.75 -10.90 15.73
N LEU A 367 16.36 -9.81 15.06
CA LEU A 367 17.32 -8.79 14.65
C LEU A 367 17.96 -8.09 15.86
N ASN A 368 17.16 -7.70 16.85
CA ASN A 368 17.68 -7.10 18.08
C ASN A 368 18.69 -8.02 18.77
N TYR A 369 18.33 -9.29 18.95
CA TYR A 369 19.21 -10.26 19.59
C TYR A 369 20.50 -10.47 18.81
N TYR A 370 20.41 -10.65 17.48
CA TYR A 370 21.58 -10.83 16.62
C TYR A 370 22.54 -9.65 16.76
N VAL A 371 22.04 -8.41 16.58
CA VAL A 371 22.86 -7.21 16.67
C VAL A 371 23.47 -7.04 18.07
N ASP A 372 22.71 -7.29 19.14
CA ASP A 372 23.17 -6.96 20.49
C ASP A 372 24.06 -8.06 21.10
N ASN A 373 23.87 -9.33 20.72
CA ASN A 373 24.47 -10.48 21.42
C ASN A 373 25.34 -11.39 20.53
N MET A 374 25.10 -11.46 19.22
CA MET A 374 25.82 -12.39 18.32
C MET A 374 26.81 -11.69 17.38
N ALA A 375 26.40 -10.58 16.80
CA ALA A 375 27.12 -9.89 15.75
C ALA A 375 28.48 -9.34 16.27
N GLY A 376 29.57 -9.81 15.66
CA GLY A 376 30.91 -9.28 15.93
C GLY A 376 31.11 -7.86 15.38
N THR A 377 32.21 -7.21 15.74
CA THR A 377 32.51 -5.83 15.27
C THR A 377 32.66 -5.70 13.75
N ASN A 378 32.91 -6.81 13.05
CA ASN A 378 33.02 -6.88 11.60
C ASN A 378 31.66 -7.11 10.90
N SER A 379 30.57 -7.29 11.64
CA SER A 379 29.22 -7.37 11.05
C SER A 379 28.76 -6.00 10.55
N ALA A 380 28.16 -5.97 9.36
CA ALA A 380 27.56 -4.77 8.80
C ALA A 380 26.30 -4.36 9.56
N LEU A 381 25.48 -5.33 9.97
CA LEU A 381 24.33 -5.11 10.86
C LEU A 381 24.78 -4.45 12.17
N LYS A 382 25.90 -4.91 12.78
CA LYS A 382 26.44 -4.26 13.98
C LYS A 382 26.94 -2.84 13.73
N ARG A 383 27.67 -2.61 12.63
CA ARG A 383 28.22 -1.28 12.31
C ARG A 383 27.13 -0.26 12.00
N LEU A 384 26.14 -0.64 11.21
CA LEU A 384 25.08 0.27 10.76
C LEU A 384 23.99 0.45 11.81
N PHE A 385 23.68 -0.59 12.57
CA PHE A 385 22.54 -0.62 13.49
C PHE A 385 22.92 -0.81 14.97
N GLY A 386 24.21 -0.76 15.33
CA GLY A 386 24.64 -0.86 16.73
C GLY A 386 24.08 0.23 17.66
N THR A 387 23.82 1.43 17.12
CA THR A 387 23.15 2.55 17.79
C THR A 387 21.84 2.92 17.11
N ARG A 388 21.13 1.91 16.57
CA ARG A 388 19.90 2.07 15.78
C ARG A 388 18.78 2.78 16.54
N GLY A 389 17.98 3.55 15.80
CA GLY A 389 16.60 3.86 16.18
C GLY A 389 15.71 2.68 15.83
N HIS A 390 14.86 2.23 16.74
CA HIS A 390 13.97 1.09 16.50
C HIS A 390 12.63 1.27 17.18
N PHE A 391 11.62 0.55 16.71
CA PHE A 391 10.26 0.62 17.24
C PHE A 391 9.90 -0.72 17.89
N ASP A 392 9.58 -0.68 19.18
CA ASP A 392 9.36 -1.89 20.00
C ASP A 392 7.96 -2.49 19.85
N GLN A 393 7.02 -1.70 19.34
CA GLN A 393 5.61 -2.06 19.14
C GLN A 393 5.20 -1.75 17.70
N SER A 394 5.96 -2.29 16.76
CA SER A 394 5.72 -2.21 15.33
C SER A 394 4.70 -3.27 14.91
N LEU A 395 3.52 -2.88 14.44
CA LEU A 395 2.43 -3.79 14.08
C LEU A 395 2.11 -3.78 12.59
N THR A 396 1.81 -4.98 12.09
CA THR A 396 1.30 -5.26 10.75
C THR A 396 -0.17 -4.89 10.59
N VAL A 397 -0.67 -4.90 9.36
CA VAL A 397 -2.12 -4.97 9.11
C VAL A 397 -2.62 -6.40 9.39
N ALA A 398 -3.94 -6.62 9.39
CA ALA A 398 -4.50 -7.96 9.39
C ALA A 398 -4.94 -8.33 7.97
N PRO A 399 -4.71 -9.57 7.51
CA PRO A 399 -3.82 -10.57 8.09
C PRO A 399 -2.33 -10.16 8.02
N SER A 400 -1.50 -10.68 8.92
CA SER A 400 -0.03 -10.55 8.91
C SER A 400 0.62 -11.41 7.82
N VAL A 401 0.19 -11.24 6.56
CA VAL A 401 0.70 -11.95 5.38
C VAL A 401 1.36 -11.02 4.37
N THR A 402 2.28 -11.59 3.59
CA THR A 402 3.22 -10.88 2.72
C THR A 402 2.61 -9.81 1.84
N PHE A 403 1.67 -10.15 0.95
CA PHE A 403 1.18 -9.21 -0.06
C PHE A 403 0.36 -8.07 0.54
N ALA A 404 -0.46 -8.35 1.56
CA ALA A 404 -1.24 -7.32 2.25
C ALA A 404 -0.33 -6.35 3.01
N ASN A 405 0.71 -6.87 3.68
CA ASN A 405 1.64 -6.06 4.46
C ASN A 405 2.61 -5.27 3.61
N HIS A 406 3.15 -5.85 2.54
CA HIS A 406 3.94 -5.12 1.57
C HIS A 406 3.13 -4.03 0.85
N ALA A 407 1.84 -4.26 0.57
CA ALA A 407 0.97 -3.21 0.01
C ALA A 407 0.82 -2.04 1.01
N ALA A 408 0.54 -2.35 2.28
CA ALA A 408 0.44 -1.33 3.32
C ALA A 408 1.77 -0.59 3.55
N MET A 409 2.89 -1.31 3.54
CA MET A 409 4.24 -0.77 3.67
C MET A 409 4.55 0.23 2.57
N MET A 410 4.29 -0.13 1.30
CA MET A 410 4.70 0.66 0.14
C MET A 410 3.71 1.74 -0.27
N THR A 411 2.49 1.75 0.29
CA THR A 411 1.49 2.79 0.03
C THR A 411 1.23 3.70 1.23
N GLY A 412 1.48 3.21 2.44
CA GLY A 412 1.04 3.86 3.67
C GLY A 412 -0.46 3.77 3.93
N CYS A 413 -1.19 2.94 3.17
CA CYS A 413 -2.64 2.75 3.26
C CYS A 413 -2.99 1.39 3.91
N ASN A 414 -4.08 1.35 4.67
CA ASN A 414 -4.69 0.14 5.20
C ASN A 414 -5.36 -0.72 4.09
N PRO A 415 -5.67 -2.02 4.34
CA PRO A 415 -6.32 -2.90 3.36
C PRO A 415 -7.61 -2.34 2.74
N ASN A 416 -8.46 -1.69 3.54
CA ASN A 416 -9.68 -1.06 3.06
C ASN A 416 -9.46 0.16 2.13
N HIS A 417 -8.25 0.73 2.10
CA HIS A 417 -7.88 1.82 1.19
C HIS A 417 -7.00 1.34 0.04
N ASN A 418 -6.04 0.44 0.29
CA ASN A 418 -5.15 -0.10 -0.74
C ASN A 418 -5.78 -1.25 -1.54
N GLY A 419 -6.83 -1.90 -1.02
CA GLY A 419 -7.59 -2.99 -1.64
C GLY A 419 -7.04 -4.41 -1.41
N LEU A 420 -5.94 -4.60 -0.69
CA LEU A 420 -5.28 -5.89 -0.52
C LEU A 420 -5.59 -6.47 0.87
N THR A 421 -6.61 -7.33 0.91
CA THR A 421 -7.11 -7.95 2.15
C THR A 421 -6.44 -9.28 2.50
N GLY A 422 -5.49 -9.77 1.68
CA GLY A 422 -4.77 -11.01 1.91
C GLY A 422 -3.82 -11.37 0.76
N ASN A 423 -3.12 -12.49 0.90
CA ASN A 423 -2.36 -13.14 -0.18
C ASN A 423 -3.30 -13.77 -1.22
N MET A 424 -4.47 -14.21 -0.77
CA MET A 424 -5.56 -14.67 -1.62
C MET A 424 -6.87 -14.00 -1.20
N PHE A 425 -7.57 -13.39 -2.15
CA PHE A 425 -8.85 -12.72 -1.92
C PHE A 425 -9.70 -12.70 -3.20
N PHE A 426 -11.01 -12.51 -3.03
CA PHE A 426 -11.96 -12.39 -4.13
C PHE A 426 -12.46 -10.95 -4.29
N ASP A 427 -12.47 -10.47 -5.53
CA ASP A 427 -13.04 -9.16 -5.88
C ASP A 427 -14.48 -9.35 -6.36
N ARG A 428 -15.45 -8.92 -5.54
CA ARG A 428 -16.88 -9.09 -5.84
C ARG A 428 -17.38 -8.25 -7.01
N GLN A 429 -16.73 -7.12 -7.29
CA GLN A 429 -17.13 -6.22 -8.36
C GLN A 429 -16.67 -6.76 -9.72
N GLY A 430 -15.44 -7.26 -9.76
CA GLY A 430 -14.87 -7.86 -10.96
C GLY A 430 -15.18 -9.35 -11.14
N GLU A 431 -15.72 -9.99 -10.10
CA GLU A 431 -15.98 -11.43 -10.02
C GLU A 431 -14.75 -12.28 -10.40
N PHE A 432 -13.59 -11.95 -9.83
CA PHE A 432 -12.36 -12.73 -10.01
C PHE A 432 -11.61 -12.93 -8.70
N VAL A 433 -10.94 -14.08 -8.60
CA VAL A 433 -10.01 -14.39 -7.51
C VAL A 433 -8.64 -13.79 -7.83
N ARG A 434 -8.00 -13.20 -6.82
CA ARG A 434 -6.58 -12.85 -6.86
C ARG A 434 -5.85 -13.78 -5.90
N SER A 435 -4.92 -14.56 -6.43
CA SER A 435 -3.95 -15.34 -5.66
C SER A 435 -2.55 -14.92 -6.10
N PHE A 436 -1.72 -14.50 -5.14
CA PHE A 436 -0.33 -14.09 -5.42
C PHE A 436 0.71 -15.16 -5.05
N THR A 437 0.35 -16.08 -4.17
CA THR A 437 1.16 -17.26 -3.84
C THR A 437 0.98 -18.37 -4.89
N GLY A 438 0.10 -18.17 -5.87
CA GLY A 438 -0.16 -19.14 -6.93
C GLY A 438 -1.04 -20.29 -6.45
N GLU A 439 -1.78 -20.87 -7.38
CA GLU A 439 -2.64 -22.03 -7.10
C GLU A 439 -1.94 -23.34 -7.49
N THR A 440 -0.89 -23.26 -8.32
CA THR A 440 -0.08 -24.41 -8.79
C THR A 440 1.43 -24.22 -8.63
N TRP A 441 1.87 -23.08 -8.04
CA TRP A 441 3.29 -22.74 -7.79
C TRP A 441 4.24 -22.89 -8.98
N THR A 442 3.77 -22.63 -10.21
CA THR A 442 4.64 -22.64 -11.39
C THR A 442 5.45 -21.34 -11.50
N VAL A 443 6.65 -21.41 -12.08
CA VAL A 443 7.50 -20.23 -12.35
C VAL A 443 6.75 -19.16 -13.14
N THR A 444 5.84 -19.56 -14.05
CA THR A 444 5.03 -18.64 -14.84
C THR A 444 4.03 -17.87 -13.97
N GLN A 445 3.32 -18.53 -13.06
CA GLN A 445 2.40 -17.86 -12.13
C GLN A 445 3.12 -16.92 -11.16
N VAL A 446 4.26 -17.35 -10.61
CA VAL A 446 5.10 -16.47 -9.76
C VAL A 446 5.60 -15.26 -10.55
N ALA A 447 5.96 -15.45 -11.82
CA ALA A 447 6.39 -14.36 -12.68
C ALA A 447 5.28 -13.34 -12.99
N ASP A 448 4.01 -13.75 -13.01
CA ASP A 448 2.88 -12.83 -13.23
C ASP A 448 2.71 -11.80 -12.11
N VAL A 449 3.18 -12.10 -10.89
CA VAL A 449 3.29 -11.13 -9.78
C VAL A 449 4.14 -9.93 -10.18
N TYR A 450 5.18 -10.16 -10.97
CA TYR A 450 6.21 -9.17 -11.30
C TYR A 450 6.10 -8.62 -12.75
N ASN A 451 5.55 -9.39 -13.70
CA ASN A 451 5.46 -9.07 -15.13
C ASN A 451 4.21 -8.26 -15.53
N ASN A 452 4.26 -7.59 -16.70
CA ASN A 452 3.16 -6.84 -17.31
C ASN A 452 2.57 -5.77 -16.36
N ASP A 453 3.43 -4.89 -15.84
CA ASP A 453 3.16 -3.97 -14.73
C ASP A 453 2.94 -4.63 -13.36
N GLY A 454 2.99 -5.96 -13.26
CA GLY A 454 2.91 -6.76 -12.03
C GLY A 454 1.48 -6.98 -11.53
N LEU A 455 1.04 -8.24 -11.34
CA LEU A 455 -0.30 -8.55 -10.82
C LEU A 455 -0.56 -7.88 -9.46
N ALA A 456 0.46 -7.82 -8.59
CA ALA A 456 0.39 -7.14 -7.30
C ALA A 456 0.16 -5.63 -7.44
N ASN A 457 0.97 -4.94 -8.25
CA ASN A 457 0.78 -3.50 -8.54
C ASN A 457 -0.60 -3.19 -9.13
N ARG A 458 -1.10 -4.01 -10.07
CA ARG A 458 -2.43 -3.80 -10.70
C ARG A 458 -3.58 -3.96 -9.71
N ALA A 459 -3.36 -4.63 -8.58
CA ALA A 459 -4.36 -4.82 -7.54
C ALA A 459 -4.49 -3.63 -6.56
N LEU A 460 -3.49 -2.74 -6.51
CA LEU A 460 -3.45 -1.58 -5.63
C LEU A 460 -4.48 -0.51 -6.03
N LYS A 461 -5.21 0.00 -5.02
CA LYS A 461 -6.08 1.18 -5.11
C LYS A 461 -5.40 2.49 -4.65
N CYS A 462 -4.31 2.40 -3.87
CA CYS A 462 -3.51 3.54 -3.41
C CYS A 462 -2.24 3.75 -4.26
N GLN A 463 -1.77 4.99 -4.32
CA GLN A 463 -0.46 5.31 -4.90
C GLN A 463 0.67 4.76 -4.02
N THR A 464 1.73 4.27 -4.66
CA THR A 464 2.94 3.85 -3.93
C THR A 464 3.77 5.05 -3.47
N LEU A 465 4.70 4.82 -2.55
CA LEU A 465 5.76 5.74 -2.19
C LEU A 465 6.51 6.24 -3.44
N TYR A 466 6.83 5.35 -4.39
CA TYR A 466 7.60 5.74 -5.56
C TYR A 466 6.83 6.63 -6.53
N GLU A 467 5.52 6.43 -6.71
CA GLU A 467 4.69 7.35 -7.50
C GLU A 467 4.72 8.76 -6.88
N GLN A 468 4.59 8.85 -5.56
CA GLN A 468 4.62 10.14 -4.85
C GLN A 468 6.04 10.75 -4.83
N MET A 469 7.09 9.92 -4.77
CA MET A 469 8.49 10.35 -4.91
C MET A 469 8.76 10.92 -6.30
N SER A 470 8.40 10.18 -7.34
CA SER A 470 8.60 10.56 -8.74
C SER A 470 7.85 11.85 -9.07
N ALA A 471 6.62 11.98 -8.59
CA ALA A 471 5.86 13.24 -8.67
C ALA A 471 6.56 14.42 -7.97
N SER A 472 7.34 14.15 -6.91
CA SER A 472 8.13 15.14 -6.17
C SER A 472 9.52 15.40 -6.77
N GLY A 473 9.85 14.81 -7.93
CA GLY A 473 11.17 14.94 -8.55
C GLY A 473 12.27 14.13 -7.86
N ARG A 474 11.90 13.14 -7.03
CA ARG A 474 12.82 12.20 -6.39
C ARG A 474 12.88 10.91 -7.17
N TYR A 475 14.06 10.30 -7.15
CA TYR A 475 14.36 9.13 -7.96
C TYR A 475 14.53 7.89 -7.08
N GLY A 476 13.64 6.92 -7.27
CA GLY A 476 13.64 5.64 -6.55
C GLY A 476 14.00 4.47 -7.45
N VAL A 477 14.75 3.52 -6.91
CA VAL A 477 15.04 2.21 -7.53
C VAL A 477 14.48 1.12 -6.63
N SER A 478 13.78 0.17 -7.23
CA SER A 478 13.24 -1.01 -6.54
C SER A 478 13.81 -2.28 -7.17
N VAL A 479 14.42 -3.14 -6.35
CA VAL A 479 15.03 -4.40 -6.78
C VAL A 479 14.23 -5.56 -6.23
N GLY A 480 13.63 -6.35 -7.12
CA GLY A 480 12.91 -7.57 -6.76
C GLY A 480 11.57 -7.39 -6.05
N HIS A 481 11.23 -6.20 -5.55
CA HIS A 481 10.00 -5.95 -4.80
C HIS A 481 8.74 -6.05 -5.69
N MET A 482 7.64 -6.60 -5.19
CA MET A 482 6.39 -6.79 -5.95
C MET A 482 5.59 -5.50 -6.19
N TYR A 483 5.73 -4.52 -5.28
CA TYR A 483 5.15 -3.19 -5.42
C TYR A 483 6.22 -2.15 -5.76
N TYR A 484 6.23 -1.66 -6.99
CA TYR A 484 7.31 -0.84 -7.53
C TYR A 484 6.84 0.30 -8.44
N LYS A 485 5.52 0.44 -8.66
CA LYS A 485 4.95 1.45 -9.55
C LYS A 485 5.52 2.83 -9.21
N GLY A 486 6.10 3.54 -10.19
CA GLY A 486 6.76 4.84 -9.99
C GLY A 486 8.28 4.80 -9.77
N ALA A 487 8.88 3.63 -9.52
CA ALA A 487 10.33 3.46 -9.43
C ALA A 487 10.95 3.05 -10.78
N GLU A 488 12.28 3.20 -10.90
CA GLU A 488 13.02 2.30 -11.78
C GLU A 488 13.00 0.90 -11.16
N TYR A 489 12.45 -0.06 -11.91
CA TYR A 489 12.28 -1.41 -11.41
C TYR A 489 13.30 -2.37 -12.01
N ILE A 490 14.03 -3.05 -11.14
CA ILE A 490 14.97 -4.10 -11.51
C ILE A 490 14.30 -5.45 -11.29
N TYR A 491 13.82 -5.99 -12.41
CA TYR A 491 13.03 -7.22 -12.47
C TYR A 491 13.84 -8.47 -12.07
N PRO A 492 13.27 -9.36 -11.23
CA PRO A 492 13.78 -10.71 -11.04
C PRO A 492 13.45 -11.55 -12.27
N SER A 493 14.47 -11.97 -13.01
CA SER A 493 14.28 -12.74 -14.24
C SER A 493 13.64 -14.10 -13.96
N LEU A 494 13.11 -14.77 -14.98
CA LEU A 494 12.56 -16.12 -14.82
C LEU A 494 13.59 -17.11 -14.24
N THR A 495 14.88 -16.94 -14.57
CA THR A 495 15.97 -17.73 -14.00
C THR A 495 16.18 -17.42 -12.51
N ASP A 496 16.06 -16.15 -12.14
CA ASP A 496 16.17 -15.74 -10.74
C ASP A 496 14.99 -16.32 -9.94
N LEU A 497 13.76 -16.22 -10.45
CA LEU A 497 12.57 -16.79 -9.81
C LEU A 497 12.61 -18.32 -9.72
N ALA A 498 13.15 -19.01 -10.73
CA ALA A 498 13.40 -20.44 -10.64
C ALA A 498 14.45 -20.78 -9.56
N THR A 499 15.44 -19.89 -9.36
CA THR A 499 16.40 -20.03 -8.26
C THR A 499 15.71 -19.81 -6.92
N TYR A 500 14.84 -18.82 -6.77
CA TYR A 500 14.05 -18.60 -5.55
C TYR A 500 13.31 -19.86 -5.09
N LEU A 501 12.65 -20.57 -6.01
CA LEU A 501 11.91 -21.80 -5.70
C LEU A 501 12.78 -23.00 -5.29
N THR A 502 14.11 -22.93 -5.47
CA THR A 502 15.02 -24.06 -5.22
C THR A 502 16.13 -23.76 -4.22
N ASP A 503 16.55 -22.50 -4.14
CA ASP A 503 17.63 -21.99 -3.31
C ASP A 503 17.41 -20.49 -3.03
N ALA A 504 16.57 -20.22 -2.04
CA ALA A 504 16.20 -18.88 -1.63
C ALA A 504 17.40 -18.05 -1.10
N ARG A 505 18.40 -18.72 -0.49
CA ARG A 505 19.63 -18.07 -0.02
C ARG A 505 20.43 -17.47 -1.18
N THR A 506 20.58 -18.25 -2.26
CA THR A 506 21.26 -17.77 -3.47
C THR A 506 20.46 -16.65 -4.14
N TYR A 507 19.13 -16.74 -4.16
CA TYR A 507 18.27 -15.69 -4.74
C TYR A 507 18.47 -14.31 -4.09
N ASP A 508 18.52 -14.24 -2.76
CA ASP A 508 18.76 -12.99 -2.04
C ASP A 508 20.11 -12.36 -2.43
N GLY A 509 21.14 -13.21 -2.61
CA GLY A 509 22.44 -12.78 -3.14
C GLY A 509 22.35 -12.19 -4.55
N ILE A 510 21.54 -12.78 -5.45
CA ILE A 510 21.31 -12.28 -6.81
C ILE A 510 20.61 -10.93 -6.80
N MET A 511 19.63 -10.71 -5.91
CA MET A 511 18.97 -9.40 -5.79
C MET A 511 19.98 -8.32 -5.37
N VAL A 512 20.89 -8.65 -4.46
CA VAL A 512 21.97 -7.73 -4.05
C VAL A 512 22.96 -7.48 -5.18
N ASP A 513 23.31 -8.50 -5.98
CA ASP A 513 24.15 -8.34 -7.18
C ASP A 513 23.54 -7.35 -8.17
N LYS A 514 22.23 -7.46 -8.41
CA LYS A 514 21.49 -6.53 -9.27
C LYS A 514 21.51 -5.11 -8.73
N ALA A 515 21.31 -4.93 -7.42
CA ALA A 515 21.41 -3.62 -6.77
C ALA A 515 22.81 -3.00 -6.93
N LEU A 516 23.86 -3.79 -6.70
CA LEU A 516 25.26 -3.36 -6.85
C LEU A 516 25.59 -3.00 -8.30
N ASN A 517 25.15 -3.82 -9.26
CA ASN A 517 25.34 -3.54 -10.68
C ASN A 517 24.67 -2.22 -11.09
N ARG A 518 23.47 -1.93 -10.54
CA ARG A 518 22.80 -0.66 -10.79
C ARG A 518 23.53 0.54 -10.20
N LEU A 519 24.11 0.39 -9.01
CA LEU A 519 24.87 1.46 -8.35
C LEU A 519 26.18 1.82 -9.06
N ASN A 520 26.67 0.98 -9.99
CA ASN A 520 27.82 1.33 -10.83
C ASN A 520 27.47 2.29 -11.98
N GLY A 521 26.18 2.61 -12.20
CA GLY A 521 25.73 3.65 -13.13
C GLY A 521 25.97 5.08 -12.60
N GLN A 522 26.02 6.07 -13.50
CA GLN A 522 26.42 7.46 -13.13
C GLN A 522 25.46 8.16 -12.15
N ASP A 523 24.15 7.85 -12.19
CA ASP A 523 23.14 8.46 -11.30
C ASP A 523 22.82 7.54 -10.10
N THR A 524 22.89 8.10 -8.88
CA THR A 524 22.58 7.41 -7.61
C THR A 524 21.15 7.71 -7.16
N PRO A 525 20.36 6.70 -6.72
CA PRO A 525 18.99 6.92 -6.31
C PRO A 525 18.87 7.68 -4.98
N ASP A 526 17.77 8.42 -4.82
CA ASP A 526 17.36 8.99 -3.53
C ASP A 526 16.86 7.88 -2.59
N LEU A 527 16.12 6.89 -3.13
CA LEU A 527 15.71 5.66 -2.44
C LEU A 527 16.15 4.42 -3.23
N LEU A 528 16.97 3.57 -2.63
CA LEU A 528 17.20 2.22 -3.11
C LEU A 528 16.47 1.22 -2.21
N THR A 529 15.52 0.47 -2.75
CA THR A 529 14.87 -0.62 -2.04
C THR A 529 15.33 -1.96 -2.59
N VAL A 530 15.80 -2.84 -1.71
CA VAL A 530 16.19 -4.22 -2.05
C VAL A 530 15.31 -5.16 -1.24
N TYR A 531 14.51 -5.97 -1.93
CA TYR A 531 13.64 -6.97 -1.32
C TYR A 531 14.30 -8.34 -1.30
N LEU A 532 14.33 -8.96 -0.12
CA LEU A 532 14.92 -10.25 0.18
C LEU A 532 13.85 -11.19 0.75
N PRO A 533 13.16 -11.98 -0.09
CA PRO A 533 12.12 -12.92 0.33
C PRO A 533 12.67 -14.22 0.93
N GLY A 534 13.98 -14.45 0.88
CA GLY A 534 14.50 -15.80 1.12
C GLY A 534 14.42 -16.27 2.56
N LEU A 535 14.41 -15.36 3.54
CA LEU A 535 14.25 -15.70 4.95
C LEU A 535 12.89 -16.35 5.22
N ASP A 536 11.81 -15.70 4.78
CA ASP A 536 10.43 -16.20 4.91
C ASP A 536 10.29 -17.60 4.28
N HIS A 537 10.74 -17.74 3.04
CA HIS A 537 10.68 -19.00 2.29
C HIS A 537 11.41 -20.15 3.00
N GLU A 538 12.62 -19.89 3.52
CA GLU A 538 13.38 -20.92 4.23
C GLU A 538 12.73 -21.32 5.55
N VAL A 539 12.22 -20.33 6.28
CA VAL A 539 11.67 -20.54 7.61
C VAL A 539 10.36 -21.31 7.56
N HIS A 540 9.53 -21.12 6.53
CA HIS A 540 8.37 -21.97 6.27
C HIS A 540 8.73 -23.47 6.21
N GLY A 541 9.82 -23.84 5.53
CA GLY A 541 10.24 -25.24 5.38
C GLY A 541 11.05 -25.81 6.57
N THR A 542 11.74 -24.95 7.32
CA THR A 542 12.64 -25.37 8.42
C THR A 542 12.02 -25.24 9.81
N GLY A 543 11.13 -24.27 10.03
CA GLY A 543 10.65 -23.88 11.34
C GLY A 543 11.77 -23.33 12.23
N ASN A 544 11.65 -23.58 13.54
CA ASN A 544 12.56 -23.15 14.60
C ASN A 544 12.73 -21.63 14.75
N VAL A 545 11.61 -20.90 14.78
CA VAL A 545 11.54 -19.46 15.03
C VAL A 545 11.20 -19.10 16.48
N GLY A 546 11.14 -20.08 17.38
CA GLY A 546 10.82 -19.91 18.80
C GLY A 546 11.53 -18.73 19.49
N GLY A 547 10.91 -18.22 20.57
CA GLY A 547 11.33 -17.00 21.24
C GLY A 547 12.81 -16.96 21.58
N VAL A 548 13.51 -15.93 21.08
CA VAL A 548 14.97 -15.77 21.14
C VAL A 548 15.52 -15.67 22.58
N THR A 549 14.61 -15.52 23.57
CA THR A 549 14.90 -15.46 25.02
C THR A 549 14.59 -16.75 25.79
N LEU A 550 14.00 -17.78 25.17
CA LEU A 550 13.54 -19.00 25.88
C LEU A 550 14.27 -20.29 25.46
N SER A 551 15.08 -20.28 24.41
CA SER A 551 15.93 -21.43 24.06
C SER A 551 17.31 -21.30 24.71
N PRO A 552 17.81 -22.28 25.50
CA PRO A 552 19.09 -22.18 26.20
C PRO A 552 20.33 -22.07 25.30
N MET A 553 20.20 -22.11 23.98
CA MET A 553 21.30 -21.92 23.03
C MET A 553 20.75 -21.27 21.77
N GLY A 554 21.27 -20.10 21.38
CA GLY A 554 21.01 -19.50 20.05
C GLY A 554 21.52 -20.32 18.86
N ALA A 555 21.89 -21.59 19.05
CA ALA A 555 22.28 -22.52 18.00
C ALA A 555 21.03 -23.20 17.44
N GLY A 556 20.77 -23.00 16.14
CA GLY A 556 19.71 -23.67 15.40
C GLY A 556 18.48 -22.82 15.07
N ASN A 557 18.33 -21.62 15.60
CA ASN A 557 17.23 -20.73 15.23
C ASN A 557 17.41 -20.23 13.78
N SER A 558 16.45 -20.51 12.92
CA SER A 558 16.56 -20.28 11.48
C SER A 558 16.65 -18.79 11.12
N GLN A 559 15.99 -17.91 11.89
CA GLN A 559 16.09 -16.46 11.69
C GLN A 559 17.50 -15.94 12.01
N LEU A 560 18.11 -16.39 13.11
CA LEU A 560 19.47 -15.99 13.48
C LEU A 560 20.51 -16.54 12.51
N ASP A 561 20.35 -17.78 12.07
CA ASP A 561 21.25 -18.41 11.08
C ASP A 561 21.23 -17.66 9.75
N TYR A 562 20.04 -17.34 9.24
CA TYR A 562 19.89 -16.62 7.99
C TYR A 562 20.45 -15.19 8.06
N LEU A 563 20.25 -14.51 9.20
CA LEU A 563 20.88 -13.20 9.45
C LEU A 563 22.40 -13.27 9.39
N GLU A 564 23.01 -14.29 10.01
CA GLU A 564 24.46 -14.47 10.05
C GLU A 564 25.05 -14.88 8.70
N GLN A 565 24.43 -15.84 8.03
CA GLN A 565 25.01 -16.48 6.85
C GLN A 565 24.66 -15.80 5.53
N VAL A 566 23.53 -15.10 5.47
CA VAL A 566 23.00 -14.51 4.23
C VAL A 566 22.93 -13.00 4.35
N ILE A 567 22.13 -12.46 5.27
CA ILE A 567 21.82 -11.03 5.30
C ILE A 567 23.05 -10.17 5.64
N ASP A 568 23.79 -10.49 6.71
CA ASP A 568 24.93 -9.68 7.15
C ASP A 568 26.03 -9.58 6.08
N PRO A 569 26.43 -10.69 5.40
CA PRO A 569 27.33 -10.63 4.26
C PRO A 569 26.81 -9.77 3.10
N GLN A 570 25.51 -9.88 2.74
CA GLN A 570 24.95 -9.06 1.66
C GLN A 570 24.93 -7.57 2.02
N LEU A 571 24.56 -7.23 3.26
CA LEU A 571 24.56 -5.86 3.74
C LEU A 571 25.98 -5.27 3.75
N ALA A 572 27.00 -6.07 4.08
CA ALA A 572 28.40 -5.63 4.03
C ALA A 572 28.84 -5.24 2.62
N ARG A 573 28.33 -5.92 1.58
CA ARG A 573 28.62 -5.59 0.18
C ARG A 573 27.99 -4.26 -0.23
N LEU A 574 26.74 -4.02 0.16
CA LEU A 574 26.05 -2.74 -0.06
C LEU A 574 26.75 -1.60 0.69
N GLU A 575 27.10 -1.80 1.96
CA GLU A 575 27.85 -0.82 2.77
C GLU A 575 29.18 -0.45 2.09
N ALA A 576 29.95 -1.42 1.63
CA ALA A 576 31.20 -1.19 0.92
C ALA A 576 31.02 -0.37 -0.38
N GLN A 577 29.93 -0.60 -1.11
CA GLN A 577 29.62 0.17 -2.32
C GLN A 577 29.21 1.61 -1.99
N TYR A 578 28.38 1.83 -0.97
CA TYR A 578 28.03 3.19 -0.55
C TYR A 578 29.24 3.95 0.00
N GLN A 579 30.17 3.25 0.66
CA GLN A 579 31.45 3.80 1.10
C GLN A 579 32.34 4.20 -0.09
N SER A 580 32.42 3.37 -1.15
CA SER A 580 33.22 3.68 -2.34
C SER A 580 32.66 4.87 -3.14
N LEU A 581 31.34 5.05 -3.12
CA LEU A 581 30.63 6.18 -3.74
C LEU A 581 30.62 7.45 -2.86
N GLY A 582 31.16 7.39 -1.63
CA GLY A 582 31.17 8.53 -0.71
C GLY A 582 29.78 8.94 -0.19
N LEU A 583 28.82 8.03 -0.19
CA LEU A 583 27.41 8.32 0.12
C LEU A 583 27.04 8.12 1.60
N MET A 584 27.94 7.53 2.40
CA MET A 584 27.66 7.11 3.78
C MET A 584 27.16 8.25 4.68
N GLY A 585 27.75 9.43 4.57
CA GLY A 585 27.42 10.58 5.44
C GLY A 585 26.04 11.19 5.20
N ASN A 586 25.42 10.91 4.05
CA ASN A 586 24.09 11.44 3.68
C ASN A 586 23.07 10.32 3.38
N THR A 587 23.29 9.10 3.89
CA THR A 587 22.39 7.97 3.69
C THR A 587 21.88 7.47 5.03
N VAL A 588 20.56 7.46 5.18
CA VAL A 588 19.87 6.73 6.26
C VAL A 588 19.65 5.29 5.79
N TRP A 589 20.04 4.35 6.64
CA TRP A 589 19.87 2.92 6.38
C TRP A 589 18.62 2.44 7.08
N VAL A 590 17.75 1.75 6.36
CA VAL A 590 16.50 1.20 6.85
C VAL A 590 16.52 -0.31 6.69
N VAL A 591 16.29 -1.04 7.77
CA VAL A 591 15.94 -2.46 7.71
C VAL A 591 14.49 -2.60 8.16
N THR A 592 13.67 -3.24 7.33
CA THR A 592 12.27 -3.50 7.67
C THR A 592 11.83 -4.90 7.27
N SER A 593 10.72 -5.35 7.85
CA SER A 593 9.97 -6.52 7.40
C SER A 593 8.50 -6.17 7.31
N ASP A 594 7.78 -7.06 6.66
CA ASP A 594 6.35 -7.05 6.43
C ASP A 594 5.57 -7.79 7.53
N HIS A 595 6.11 -8.88 8.08
CA HIS A 595 5.57 -9.58 9.25
C HIS A 595 6.66 -10.30 10.06
N GLY A 596 6.22 -10.99 11.12
CA GLY A 596 7.00 -11.98 11.85
C GLY A 596 6.50 -13.40 11.55
N MET A 597 6.87 -14.37 12.40
CA MET A 597 6.49 -15.79 12.23
C MET A 597 6.47 -16.55 13.54
N ARG A 598 5.77 -17.69 13.54
CA ARG A 598 5.73 -18.65 14.63
C ARG A 598 5.85 -20.09 14.11
N ASP A 599 6.48 -20.97 14.89
CA ASP A 599 6.51 -22.42 14.65
C ASP A 599 5.10 -23.03 14.71
N MET A 600 4.84 -23.96 13.79
CA MET A 600 3.57 -24.71 13.65
C MET A 600 3.81 -26.22 13.65
N TYR A 601 2.72 -26.96 13.90
CA TYR A 601 2.71 -28.40 13.63
C TYR A 601 2.49 -28.61 12.14
N ASP A 602 3.38 -29.38 11.52
CA ASP A 602 3.34 -29.73 10.10
C ASP A 602 2.64 -31.08 9.95
N ASP A 603 1.34 -31.08 10.25
CA ASP A 603 0.45 -32.24 10.10
C ASP A 603 -0.97 -31.80 9.72
N ASP A 604 -1.72 -32.73 9.12
CA ASP A 604 -3.09 -32.49 8.67
C ASP A 604 -4.04 -32.19 9.84
N ALA A 605 -3.72 -32.64 11.06
CA ALA A 605 -4.59 -32.45 12.22
C ALA A 605 -4.62 -30.99 12.73
N HIS A 606 -3.61 -30.19 12.39
CA HIS A 606 -3.51 -28.79 12.80
C HIS A 606 -3.60 -27.79 11.63
N ASN A 607 -3.48 -28.24 10.39
CA ASN A 607 -3.55 -27.36 9.22
C ASN A 607 -4.82 -27.63 8.41
N PHE A 608 -5.56 -26.55 8.15
CA PHE A 608 -6.63 -26.56 7.15
C PHE A 608 -6.06 -26.38 5.76
N GLU A 609 -6.30 -27.32 4.87
CA GLU A 609 -5.79 -27.24 3.50
C GLU A 609 -6.92 -27.00 2.49
N LEU A 610 -6.61 -26.20 1.46
CA LEU A 610 -7.31 -26.28 0.18
C LEU A 610 -6.46 -27.23 -0.67
N ASP A 611 -6.91 -28.45 -0.95
CA ASP A 611 -6.15 -29.36 -1.81
C ASP A 611 -5.96 -28.72 -3.20
N PRO A 612 -4.72 -28.40 -3.62
CA PRO A 612 -4.45 -27.79 -4.93
C PRO A 612 -4.72 -28.75 -6.11
N THR A 613 -5.02 -30.02 -5.85
CA THR A 613 -5.46 -31.00 -6.85
C THR A 613 -6.98 -31.12 -6.98
N GLY A 614 -7.75 -30.42 -6.12
CA GLY A 614 -9.21 -30.32 -6.18
C GLY A 614 -9.94 -31.57 -5.71
N PHE A 615 -9.34 -32.39 -4.82
CA PHE A 615 -9.96 -33.60 -4.28
C PHE A 615 -10.44 -33.47 -2.83
N ASP A 616 -9.82 -32.63 -2.00
CA ASP A 616 -10.23 -32.38 -0.60
C ASP A 616 -10.27 -30.86 -0.30
N ASN A 617 -11.44 -30.22 -0.45
CA ASN A 617 -11.68 -28.84 -0.03
C ASN A 617 -12.44 -28.84 1.31
N GLU A 618 -11.71 -28.94 2.42
CA GLU A 618 -12.31 -29.05 3.75
C GLU A 618 -13.25 -27.88 4.08
N MET A 619 -13.04 -26.70 3.49
CA MET A 619 -13.92 -25.55 3.69
C MET A 619 -15.23 -25.66 2.88
N GLU A 620 -15.19 -26.31 1.72
CA GLU A 620 -16.40 -26.64 0.96
C GLU A 620 -17.25 -27.63 1.74
N ASP A 621 -16.68 -28.73 2.25
CA ASP A 621 -17.41 -29.72 3.06
C ASP A 621 -18.13 -29.07 4.25
N VAL A 622 -17.51 -28.06 4.86
CA VAL A 622 -18.05 -27.30 5.98
C VAL A 622 -19.25 -26.44 5.58
N LEU A 623 -19.34 -26.08 4.31
CA LEU A 623 -20.39 -25.24 3.74
C LEU A 623 -21.43 -26.05 2.95
N GLU A 624 -21.10 -27.25 2.45
CA GLU A 624 -21.99 -28.15 1.69
C GLU A 624 -23.29 -28.51 2.43
N ASP A 625 -23.21 -28.52 3.76
CA ASP A 625 -24.30 -28.73 4.70
C ASP A 625 -25.32 -27.56 4.74
N THR A 626 -25.12 -26.56 3.89
CA THR A 626 -25.97 -25.38 3.67
C THR A 626 -26.47 -25.32 2.23
N HIS A 627 -26.87 -24.14 1.75
CA HIS A 627 -27.20 -23.92 0.32
C HIS A 627 -26.02 -23.36 -0.48
N TYR A 628 -24.82 -23.31 0.10
CA TYR A 628 -23.55 -23.02 -0.57
C TYR A 628 -22.82 -24.33 -0.83
N ASN A 629 -22.93 -24.86 -2.03
CA ASN A 629 -22.48 -26.21 -2.37
C ASN A 629 -21.44 -26.19 -3.51
N ASP A 630 -20.87 -25.02 -3.78
CA ASP A 630 -19.91 -24.78 -4.86
C ASP A 630 -18.99 -23.62 -4.43
N CYS A 631 -18.06 -23.91 -3.52
CA CYS A 631 -17.04 -22.95 -3.13
C CYS A 631 -15.91 -22.96 -4.15
N TYR A 632 -15.28 -21.80 -4.37
CA TYR A 632 -14.10 -21.72 -5.22
C TYR A 632 -13.05 -22.78 -4.84
N ASP A 633 -12.92 -23.80 -5.67
CA ASP A 633 -12.08 -24.97 -5.42
C ASP A 633 -11.07 -25.22 -6.55
N LYS A 634 -11.27 -24.57 -7.71
CA LYS A 634 -10.45 -24.77 -8.91
C LYS A 634 -9.88 -23.47 -9.45
N PRO A 635 -8.59 -23.48 -9.81
CA PRO A 635 -7.94 -22.39 -10.53
C PRO A 635 -8.73 -21.86 -11.74
N GLY A 636 -9.07 -20.57 -11.68
CA GLY A 636 -9.75 -19.87 -12.79
C GLY A 636 -11.24 -20.20 -12.94
N GLU A 637 -11.84 -20.87 -11.96
CA GLU A 637 -13.28 -21.04 -11.88
C GLU A 637 -14.00 -19.68 -11.81
N THR A 638 -15.12 -19.57 -12.52
CA THR A 638 -15.92 -18.34 -12.62
C THR A 638 -17.36 -18.51 -12.14
N ALA A 639 -17.75 -19.74 -11.80
CA ALA A 639 -19.08 -20.07 -11.31
C ALA A 639 -18.90 -20.78 -9.97
N PHE A 640 -19.17 -20.05 -8.90
CA PHE A 640 -19.15 -20.52 -7.52
C PHE A 640 -20.09 -19.60 -6.70
N ASP A 641 -20.50 -20.04 -5.52
CA ASP A 641 -21.40 -19.31 -4.61
C ASP A 641 -20.78 -18.95 -3.26
N CYS A 642 -19.61 -19.53 -2.94
CA CYS A 642 -18.78 -19.17 -1.80
C CYS A 642 -17.30 -19.06 -2.17
N PHE A 643 -16.55 -18.27 -1.41
CA PHE A 643 -15.09 -18.17 -1.54
C PHE A 643 -14.45 -18.23 -0.15
N ALA A 644 -13.38 -19.00 -0.03
CA ALA A 644 -12.56 -19.09 1.17
C ALA A 644 -11.08 -18.78 0.86
N GLY A 645 -10.61 -17.62 1.32
CA GLY A 645 -9.21 -17.24 1.23
C GLY A 645 -8.45 -17.64 2.49
N LEU A 646 -7.65 -18.70 2.43
CA LEU A 646 -6.79 -19.12 3.53
C LEU A 646 -5.54 -18.24 3.59
N ASN A 647 -5.46 -17.35 4.58
CA ASN A 647 -4.38 -16.37 4.72
C ASN A 647 -3.50 -16.67 5.95
N GLY A 648 -3.16 -17.95 6.17
CA GLY A 648 -2.31 -18.36 7.29
C GLY A 648 -3.08 -18.37 8.61
N GLY A 649 -2.99 -17.30 9.39
CA GLY A 649 -3.67 -17.20 10.69
C GLY A 649 -5.12 -16.70 10.64
N LEU A 650 -5.67 -16.46 9.46
CA LEU A 650 -7.06 -16.01 9.25
C LEU A 650 -7.64 -16.69 8.00
N ALA A 651 -8.82 -17.31 8.11
CA ALA A 651 -9.59 -17.75 6.94
C ALA A 651 -10.69 -16.72 6.63
N HIS A 652 -10.69 -16.23 5.40
CA HIS A 652 -11.64 -15.23 4.93
C HIS A 652 -12.73 -15.87 4.09
N ILE A 653 -13.95 -15.92 4.62
CA ILE A 653 -15.11 -16.49 3.93
C ILE A 653 -16.00 -15.36 3.38
N MET A 654 -16.33 -15.46 2.10
CA MET A 654 -17.23 -14.56 1.39
C MET A 654 -18.39 -15.35 0.80
N LEU A 655 -19.60 -14.82 0.94
CA LEU A 655 -20.84 -15.47 0.53
C LEU A 655 -21.54 -14.65 -0.55
N LYS A 656 -22.04 -15.33 -1.59
CA LYS A 656 -22.88 -14.72 -2.61
C LYS A 656 -24.28 -14.46 -2.05
N ASN A 657 -24.95 -13.38 -2.44
CA ASN A 657 -26.34 -13.21 -2.08
C ASN A 657 -27.21 -14.19 -2.89
N MET A 658 -27.82 -15.17 -2.23
CA MET A 658 -28.58 -16.23 -2.91
C MET A 658 -30.01 -15.83 -3.25
N GLY A 659 -30.52 -14.75 -2.66
CA GLY A 659 -31.83 -14.18 -3.02
C GLY A 659 -31.79 -13.45 -4.37
N THR A 660 -30.69 -12.77 -4.66
CA THR A 660 -30.48 -12.05 -5.93
C THR A 660 -29.55 -12.78 -6.90
N ASN A 661 -28.85 -13.82 -6.42
CA ASN A 661 -27.79 -14.52 -7.13
C ASN A 661 -26.67 -13.58 -7.60
N SER A 662 -26.23 -12.66 -6.73
CA SER A 662 -25.22 -11.64 -7.05
C SER A 662 -24.15 -11.52 -5.96
N TRP A 663 -22.90 -11.33 -6.38
CA TRP A 663 -21.78 -10.97 -5.51
C TRP A 663 -21.79 -9.50 -5.08
N GLN A 664 -22.48 -8.64 -5.84
CA GLN A 664 -22.55 -7.20 -5.60
C GLN A 664 -23.55 -6.83 -4.50
N ASP A 665 -24.47 -7.74 -4.16
CA ASP A 665 -25.40 -7.58 -3.05
C ASP A 665 -24.86 -8.25 -1.78
N ALA A 666 -25.04 -7.62 -0.63
CA ALA A 666 -24.64 -8.21 0.65
C ALA A 666 -25.44 -9.50 0.93
N PRO A 667 -24.82 -10.56 1.49
CA PRO A 667 -25.55 -11.77 1.86
C PRO A 667 -26.64 -11.47 2.89
N ARG A 668 -27.79 -12.12 2.75
CA ARG A 668 -28.95 -11.93 3.63
C ARG A 668 -28.67 -12.56 4.98
N TRP A 669 -28.73 -11.77 6.04
CA TRP A 669 -28.39 -12.23 7.40
C TRP A 669 -29.01 -13.58 7.79
N ASN A 670 -30.34 -13.70 7.75
CA ASN A 670 -31.04 -14.90 8.23
C ASN A 670 -30.97 -16.08 7.25
N ASP A 671 -30.94 -15.79 5.95
CA ASP A 671 -31.08 -16.83 4.93
C ASP A 671 -29.72 -17.33 4.42
N ASP A 672 -28.68 -16.49 4.49
CA ASP A 672 -27.37 -16.75 3.88
C ASP A 672 -26.28 -16.91 4.96
N VAL A 673 -26.22 -16.02 5.96
CA VAL A 673 -25.12 -16.00 6.95
C VAL A 673 -25.38 -16.95 8.12
N ILE A 674 -26.59 -16.94 8.70
CA ILE A 674 -26.94 -17.76 9.87
C ILE A 674 -26.80 -19.27 9.61
N PRO A 675 -27.23 -19.83 8.44
CA PRO A 675 -27.02 -21.25 8.16
C PRO A 675 -25.55 -21.66 8.15
N VAL A 676 -24.67 -20.82 7.60
CA VAL A 676 -23.21 -21.04 7.58
C VAL A 676 -22.62 -21.04 8.99
N LEU A 677 -23.04 -20.12 9.86
CA LEU A 677 -22.63 -20.15 11.28
C LEU A 677 -23.09 -21.43 11.99
N GLY A 678 -24.28 -21.93 11.63
CA GLY A 678 -24.81 -23.20 12.12
C GLY A 678 -23.96 -24.39 11.69
N SER A 679 -23.53 -24.40 10.43
CA SER A 679 -22.65 -25.43 9.85
C SER A 679 -21.29 -25.46 10.54
N ILE A 680 -20.63 -24.30 10.67
CA ILE A 680 -19.37 -24.15 11.42
C ILE A 680 -19.53 -24.68 12.85
N GLY A 681 -20.67 -24.40 13.50
CA GLY A 681 -20.98 -24.91 14.84
C GLY A 681 -21.15 -26.43 14.91
N ARG A 682 -21.78 -27.05 13.90
CA ARG A 682 -21.95 -28.52 13.79
C ARG A 682 -20.60 -29.22 13.66
N HIS A 683 -19.78 -28.83 12.70
CA HIS A 683 -18.47 -29.44 12.51
C HIS A 683 -17.52 -29.22 13.69
N ARG A 684 -17.64 -28.06 14.37
CA ARG A 684 -16.98 -27.85 15.67
C ARG A 684 -17.42 -28.82 16.75
N ALA A 685 -18.71 -29.14 16.82
CA ALA A 685 -19.25 -30.02 17.84
C ALA A 685 -18.96 -31.50 17.55
N SER A 686 -19.17 -31.96 16.31
CA SER A 686 -19.00 -33.35 15.92
C SER A 686 -17.53 -33.79 15.94
N GLY A 687 -16.60 -32.88 15.68
CA GLY A 687 -15.18 -33.20 15.51
C GLY A 687 -14.91 -34.04 14.25
N GLU A 688 -15.86 -34.05 13.31
CA GLU A 688 -15.79 -34.75 12.03
C GLU A 688 -14.57 -34.31 11.21
N PHE A 689 -14.26 -33.01 11.28
CA PHE A 689 -13.00 -32.43 10.83
C PHE A 689 -12.14 -32.14 12.06
N PHE A 690 -11.01 -32.83 12.19
CA PHE A 690 -10.13 -32.74 13.37
C PHE A 690 -9.65 -31.30 13.60
N GLN A 691 -9.50 -30.56 12.52
CA GLN A 691 -9.03 -29.18 12.44
C GLN A 691 -10.12 -28.18 12.85
N LEU A 692 -11.41 -28.49 12.62
CA LEU A 692 -12.55 -27.65 13.04
C LEU A 692 -13.10 -28.01 14.40
N ASN A 693 -12.63 -29.07 15.04
CA ASN A 693 -13.16 -29.48 16.33
C ASN A 693 -13.07 -28.34 17.37
N GLN A 694 -13.68 -28.52 18.55
CA GLN A 694 -13.65 -27.50 19.63
C GLN A 694 -12.23 -27.06 20.04
N ASP A 695 -11.21 -27.81 19.64
CA ASP A 695 -9.80 -27.55 19.89
C ASP A 695 -9.08 -26.77 18.79
N GLY A 696 -9.62 -26.66 17.57
CA GLY A 696 -8.90 -26.03 16.45
C GLY A 696 -9.20 -24.55 16.14
N ILE A 697 -10.42 -24.07 16.38
CA ILE A 697 -10.79 -22.66 16.12
C ILE A 697 -11.06 -21.91 17.44
N GLU A 698 -10.41 -20.76 17.61
CA GLU A 698 -10.49 -19.88 18.79
C GLU A 698 -11.72 -18.97 18.74
N ASP A 699 -11.89 -18.24 17.64
CA ASP A 699 -12.95 -17.23 17.49
C ASP A 699 -13.55 -17.28 16.07
N VAL A 700 -14.84 -16.93 15.97
CA VAL A 700 -15.54 -16.73 14.69
C VAL A 700 -16.03 -15.29 14.68
N LEU A 701 -15.61 -14.51 13.69
CA LEU A 701 -16.07 -13.15 13.49
C LEU A 701 -17.03 -13.11 12.31
N VAL A 702 -18.05 -12.27 12.44
CA VAL A 702 -19.06 -12.10 11.41
C VAL A 702 -19.51 -10.64 11.36
N ARG A 703 -20.00 -10.21 10.21
CA ARG A 703 -20.66 -8.90 10.06
C ARG A 703 -22.04 -9.08 9.43
N GLN A 704 -22.93 -8.12 9.69
CA GLN A 704 -24.32 -8.20 9.23
C GLN A 704 -24.54 -7.68 7.80
N GLY A 705 -23.52 -7.11 7.17
CA GLY A 705 -23.59 -6.60 5.80
C GLY A 705 -22.39 -5.74 5.45
N PHE A 706 -22.37 -5.23 4.22
CA PHE A 706 -21.26 -4.41 3.72
C PHE A 706 -21.09 -3.13 4.54
N GLY A 707 -19.84 -2.78 4.84
CA GLY A 707 -19.50 -1.61 5.65
C GLY A 707 -19.81 -1.73 7.14
N GLN A 708 -20.49 -2.79 7.61
CA GLN A 708 -20.76 -3.00 9.03
C GLN A 708 -19.53 -3.54 9.77
N ALA A 709 -19.40 -3.20 11.04
CA ALA A 709 -18.31 -3.69 11.89
C ALA A 709 -18.44 -5.19 12.14
N TYR A 710 -17.30 -5.88 12.26
CA TYR A 710 -17.27 -7.26 12.70
C TYR A 710 -17.69 -7.40 14.17
N GLN A 711 -18.30 -8.53 14.47
CA GLN A 711 -18.73 -8.94 15.79
C GLN A 711 -18.27 -10.37 16.05
N VAL A 712 -18.00 -10.68 17.31
CA VAL A 712 -17.59 -12.03 17.72
C VAL A 712 -18.82 -12.88 17.94
N VAL A 713 -18.86 -14.06 17.32
CA VAL A 713 -19.91 -15.06 17.55
C VAL A 713 -19.59 -15.80 18.85
N ARG A 714 -20.54 -15.82 19.78
CA ARG A 714 -20.44 -16.60 21.03
C ARG A 714 -21.53 -17.67 21.06
N PRO A 715 -21.22 -18.97 21.16
CA PRO A 715 -22.27 -19.97 21.26
C PRO A 715 -23.07 -19.80 22.55
N THR A 716 -24.32 -20.28 22.55
CA THR A 716 -25.06 -20.44 23.81
C THR A 716 -24.69 -21.76 24.44
N ARG A 717 -24.19 -21.71 25.68
CA ARG A 717 -23.87 -22.91 26.44
C ARG A 717 -25.13 -23.49 27.07
N VAL A 718 -25.37 -24.77 26.81
CA VAL A 718 -26.49 -25.54 27.36
C VAL A 718 -25.96 -26.70 28.17
N ARG A 719 -26.78 -27.18 29.12
CA ARG A 719 -26.59 -28.46 29.79
C ARG A 719 -27.75 -29.36 29.45
N VAL A 720 -27.47 -30.51 28.85
CA VAL A 720 -28.45 -31.55 28.55
C VAL A 720 -28.36 -32.57 29.68
N HIS A 721 -29.49 -32.80 30.33
CA HIS A 721 -29.66 -33.80 31.38
C HIS A 721 -30.36 -35.01 30.77
N PHE A 722 -29.67 -36.16 30.78
CA PHE A 722 -30.22 -37.45 30.41
C PHE A 722 -30.76 -38.09 31.70
N ASP A 723 -32.09 -38.03 31.88
CA ASP A 723 -32.75 -38.39 33.13
C ASP A 723 -32.86 -39.91 33.26
N SER A 724 -33.51 -40.56 32.30
CA SER A 724 -33.79 -42.00 32.34
C SER A 724 -34.12 -42.60 30.98
N ALA A 725 -33.94 -43.91 30.82
CA ALA A 725 -34.45 -44.68 29.70
C ALA A 725 -35.48 -45.73 30.18
N TYR A 726 -36.69 -45.70 29.65
CA TYR A 726 -37.71 -46.73 29.89
C TYR A 726 -37.56 -47.83 28.83
N ILE A 727 -37.31 -49.06 29.25
CA ILE A 727 -37.14 -50.22 28.36
C ILE A 727 -38.52 -50.76 27.98
N VAL A 728 -38.81 -50.76 26.69
CA VAL A 728 -40.07 -51.25 26.12
C VAL A 728 -39.91 -52.72 25.73
N ASP A 729 -38.79 -53.04 25.11
CA ASP A 729 -38.35 -54.37 24.69
C ASP A 729 -36.85 -54.42 24.98
N ASP A 730 -36.40 -55.32 25.85
CA ASP A 730 -34.97 -55.54 26.11
C ASP A 730 -34.29 -56.41 25.05
N ASN A 731 -35.05 -56.89 24.05
CA ASN A 731 -34.65 -57.83 22.99
C ASN A 731 -34.14 -59.19 23.49
N ASP A 732 -34.42 -59.54 24.74
CA ASP A 732 -33.81 -60.68 25.38
C ASP A 732 -34.79 -61.87 25.47
N THR A 733 -34.30 -63.11 25.29
CA THR A 733 -35.18 -64.30 25.28
C THR A 733 -35.12 -65.14 26.57
N ILE A 734 -34.02 -65.08 27.32
CA ILE A 734 -33.84 -65.75 28.63
C ILE A 734 -32.80 -64.98 29.47
N GLY A 735 -33.21 -64.07 30.33
CA GLY A 735 -32.25 -63.32 31.15
C GLY A 735 -32.84 -62.00 31.65
N ALA A 736 -31.99 -61.18 32.24
CA ALA A 736 -32.19 -59.73 32.26
C ALA A 736 -31.09 -59.20 31.34
N GLY A 737 -31.46 -58.50 30.26
CA GLY A 737 -30.56 -58.08 29.19
C GLY A 737 -29.49 -57.12 29.70
N GLU A 738 -28.29 -57.24 29.13
CA GLU A 738 -27.14 -56.38 29.42
C GLU A 738 -27.19 -55.16 28.50
N VAL A 739 -27.98 -54.14 28.87
CA VAL A 739 -28.22 -52.97 28.03
C VAL A 739 -27.11 -51.91 28.18
N TRP A 740 -26.71 -51.31 27.07
CA TRP A 740 -25.74 -50.21 26.96
C TRP A 740 -26.35 -49.00 26.28
N PHE A 741 -25.88 -47.80 26.63
CA PHE A 741 -26.29 -46.56 25.97
C PHE A 741 -25.09 -45.71 25.56
N ASP A 742 -25.05 -45.31 24.29
CA ASP A 742 -24.19 -44.24 23.79
C ASP A 742 -24.98 -42.93 23.77
N LEU A 743 -24.57 -41.97 24.61
CA LEU A 743 -25.23 -40.67 24.73
C LEU A 743 -24.50 -39.63 23.89
N LYS A 744 -25.24 -38.96 22.99
CA LYS A 744 -24.67 -37.94 22.09
C LYS A 744 -25.45 -36.63 22.14
N ILE A 745 -24.72 -35.53 21.95
CA ILE A 745 -25.30 -34.20 21.73
C ILE A 745 -24.65 -33.65 20.46
N ASN A 746 -25.46 -33.25 19.48
CA ASN A 746 -24.99 -32.72 18.20
C ASN A 746 -23.95 -33.63 17.52
N GLY A 747 -24.15 -34.95 17.59
CA GLY A 747 -23.26 -35.97 17.02
C GLY A 747 -22.05 -36.33 17.88
N HIS A 748 -21.68 -35.52 18.87
CA HIS A 748 -20.55 -35.81 19.77
C HIS A 748 -20.93 -36.87 20.81
N VAL A 749 -20.18 -37.98 20.86
CA VAL A 749 -20.36 -39.04 21.86
C VAL A 749 -19.71 -38.63 23.18
N PHE A 750 -20.52 -38.44 24.23
CA PHE A 750 -20.01 -38.02 25.54
C PHE A 750 -19.69 -39.20 26.46
N SER A 751 -20.44 -40.29 26.35
CA SER A 751 -20.27 -41.45 27.22
C SER A 751 -20.92 -42.68 26.61
N ARG A 752 -20.22 -43.81 26.74
CA ARG A 752 -20.81 -45.15 26.68
C ARG A 752 -21.08 -45.59 28.12
N LEU A 753 -22.35 -45.71 28.49
CA LEU A 753 -22.75 -46.13 29.83
C LEU A 753 -22.77 -47.65 29.94
N GLY A 754 -22.24 -48.14 31.07
CA GLY A 754 -22.00 -49.55 31.35
C GLY A 754 -23.26 -50.41 31.47
N GLU A 755 -23.04 -51.71 31.37
CA GLU A 755 -23.99 -52.82 31.54
C GLU A 755 -25.09 -52.56 32.59
N PHE A 756 -26.33 -52.38 32.13
CA PHE A 756 -27.52 -52.37 32.98
C PHE A 756 -28.26 -53.69 32.82
N SER A 757 -28.32 -54.49 33.88
CA SER A 757 -29.17 -55.70 33.90
C SER A 757 -30.62 -55.32 34.21
N VAL A 758 -31.47 -55.30 33.18
CA VAL A 758 -32.87 -54.83 33.24
C VAL A 758 -33.81 -55.71 32.42
N ASN A 759 -35.13 -55.62 32.65
CA ASN A 759 -36.15 -56.31 31.85
C ASN A 759 -37.14 -55.33 31.19
N ASP A 760 -37.96 -55.84 30.27
CA ASP A 760 -39.16 -55.17 29.76
C ASP A 760 -39.96 -54.42 30.85
N GLY A 761 -40.17 -53.12 30.64
CA GLY A 761 -40.93 -52.25 31.52
C GLY A 761 -40.13 -51.63 32.67
N ASP A 762 -38.85 -51.98 32.81
CA ASP A 762 -37.94 -51.32 33.76
C ASP A 762 -37.54 -49.92 33.26
N THR A 763 -37.17 -49.05 34.19
CA THR A 763 -36.63 -47.73 33.90
C THR A 763 -35.20 -47.64 34.42
N VAL A 764 -34.27 -47.47 33.50
CA VAL A 764 -32.85 -47.23 33.80
C VAL A 764 -32.66 -45.76 34.17
N PRO A 765 -32.23 -45.44 35.40
CA PRO A 765 -31.87 -44.07 35.75
C PRO A 765 -30.49 -43.74 35.17
N LEU A 766 -30.44 -42.86 34.17
CA LEU A 766 -29.20 -42.43 33.54
C LEU A 766 -28.49 -41.40 34.43
N ASN A 767 -29.22 -40.37 34.88
CA ASN A 767 -28.71 -39.29 35.75
C ASN A 767 -27.40 -38.66 35.27
N MET A 768 -27.22 -38.52 33.95
CA MET A 768 -26.03 -37.92 33.36
C MET A 768 -26.35 -36.52 32.88
N GLN A 769 -25.34 -35.66 32.90
CA GLN A 769 -25.45 -34.31 32.36
C GLN A 769 -24.19 -33.96 31.58
N PHE A 770 -24.37 -33.36 30.42
CA PHE A 770 -23.26 -32.91 29.57
C PHE A 770 -23.52 -31.49 29.10
N GLU A 771 -22.45 -30.72 28.96
CA GLU A 771 -22.52 -29.35 28.47
C GLU A 771 -22.16 -29.32 26.99
N ALA A 772 -22.89 -28.51 26.23
CA ALA A 772 -22.66 -28.33 24.80
C ALA A 772 -22.82 -26.85 24.42
N ASP A 773 -22.12 -26.46 23.37
CA ASP A 773 -22.22 -25.13 22.78
C ASP A 773 -23.14 -25.19 21.55
N VAL A 774 -24.09 -24.26 21.48
CA VAL A 774 -25.07 -24.16 20.39
C VAL A 774 -24.88 -22.82 19.66
N TYR A 775 -24.42 -22.88 18.41
CA TYR A 775 -24.18 -21.71 17.57
C TYR A 775 -25.46 -21.16 16.94
N PRO A 776 -25.50 -19.87 16.51
CA PRO A 776 -26.61 -19.35 15.70
C PRO A 776 -26.81 -20.20 14.44
N GLY A 777 -28.05 -20.61 14.17
CA GLY A 777 -28.37 -21.46 13.01
C GLY A 777 -28.08 -22.95 13.20
N MET A 778 -27.53 -23.35 14.35
CA MET A 778 -27.32 -24.74 14.72
C MET A 778 -28.57 -25.29 15.42
N ASP A 779 -29.00 -26.49 15.07
CA ASP A 779 -30.03 -27.21 15.81
C ASP A 779 -29.38 -27.96 16.99
N LEU A 780 -30.11 -28.10 18.11
CA LEU A 780 -29.71 -28.96 19.22
C LEU A 780 -30.31 -30.35 19.02
N ASN A 781 -29.46 -31.34 18.76
CA ASN A 781 -29.81 -32.75 18.66
C ASN A 781 -29.38 -33.47 19.94
N VAL A 782 -30.34 -34.08 20.63
CA VAL A 782 -30.11 -34.97 21.77
C VAL A 782 -30.37 -36.40 21.32
N GLU A 783 -29.37 -37.26 21.45
CA GLU A 783 -29.39 -38.62 20.94
C GLU A 783 -28.98 -39.62 22.04
N ALA A 784 -29.68 -40.73 22.09
CA ALA A 784 -29.21 -41.94 22.76
C ALA A 784 -29.33 -43.12 21.79
N TYR A 785 -28.28 -43.92 21.69
CA TYR A 785 -28.29 -45.18 20.96
C TYR A 785 -28.19 -46.33 21.95
N GLY A 786 -29.11 -47.30 21.86
CA GLY A 786 -29.16 -48.45 22.76
C GLY A 786 -28.63 -49.71 22.07
N GLU A 787 -27.87 -50.52 22.81
CA GLU A 787 -27.45 -51.86 22.42
C GLU A 787 -27.79 -52.83 23.55
N ASP A 788 -28.19 -54.04 23.19
CA ASP A 788 -28.28 -55.17 24.12
C ASP A 788 -27.18 -56.21 23.78
N ASP A 789 -26.67 -56.91 24.80
CA ASP A 789 -25.67 -57.98 24.68
C ASP A 789 -26.24 -59.27 25.29
N ASP A 790 -26.66 -60.21 24.42
CA ASP A 790 -27.20 -61.51 24.82
C ASP A 790 -26.09 -62.52 25.21
N GLY A 791 -24.83 -62.08 25.27
CA GLY A 791 -23.64 -62.87 25.57
C GLY A 791 -23.08 -63.66 24.36
N LEU A 792 -23.74 -63.62 23.19
CA LEU A 792 -23.28 -64.21 21.93
C LEU A 792 -23.22 -63.18 20.77
N TYR A 793 -24.10 -62.18 20.77
CA TYR A 793 -24.23 -61.11 19.77
C TYR A 793 -24.69 -59.80 20.41
N TRP A 794 -24.24 -58.69 19.82
CA TRP A 794 -24.73 -57.36 20.12
C TRP A 794 -25.87 -57.03 19.16
N ASP A 795 -27.04 -56.72 19.68
CA ASP A 795 -28.18 -56.28 18.89
C ASP A 795 -28.58 -54.84 19.23
N SER A 796 -29.15 -54.16 18.23
CA SER A 796 -29.42 -52.73 18.33
C SER A 796 -30.84 -52.50 18.82
N MET A 797 -30.97 -51.72 19.91
CA MET A 797 -32.25 -51.21 20.43
C MET A 797 -32.67 -49.89 19.76
N GLY A 798 -32.03 -49.55 18.64
CA GLY A 798 -32.27 -48.35 17.85
C GLY A 798 -31.73 -47.04 18.46
N THR A 799 -32.07 -45.93 17.81
CA THR A 799 -31.63 -44.58 18.20
C THR A 799 -32.85 -43.73 18.58
N ALA A 800 -32.82 -43.15 19.76
CA ALA A 800 -33.78 -42.13 20.19
C ALA A 800 -33.16 -40.75 19.94
N LEU A 801 -33.67 -40.02 18.93
CA LEU A 801 -33.13 -38.73 18.49
C LEU A 801 -34.21 -37.65 18.57
N ALA A 802 -33.90 -36.54 19.24
CA ALA A 802 -34.76 -35.37 19.29
C ALA A 802 -33.99 -34.11 18.87
N GLY A 803 -34.45 -33.45 17.82
CA GLY A 803 -33.88 -32.20 17.30
C GLY A 803 -34.71 -30.98 17.68
N PHE A 804 -34.02 -29.90 18.04
CA PHE A 804 -34.62 -28.61 18.40
C PHE A 804 -33.98 -27.50 17.61
N SER A 805 -34.79 -26.81 16.81
CA SER A 805 -34.30 -25.61 16.17
C SER A 805 -34.11 -24.49 17.18
N THR A 806 -32.94 -23.85 17.14
CA THR A 806 -32.67 -22.64 17.93
C THR A 806 -33.67 -21.53 17.66
N ALA A 807 -34.26 -21.48 16.46
CA ALA A 807 -35.33 -20.54 16.12
C ALA A 807 -36.65 -20.82 16.87
N ALA A 808 -36.91 -22.07 17.27
CA ALA A 808 -38.12 -22.51 17.96
C ALA A 808 -38.01 -22.49 19.50
N GLY A 809 -36.80 -22.31 20.04
CA GLY A 809 -36.50 -22.31 21.47
C GLY A 809 -36.14 -23.70 22.03
N LEU A 810 -35.38 -23.72 23.13
CA LEU A 810 -34.88 -24.95 23.75
C LEU A 810 -35.89 -25.57 24.74
N PRO A 811 -35.97 -26.91 24.85
CA PRO A 811 -36.93 -27.60 25.69
C PRO A 811 -36.50 -27.57 27.17
N THR A 812 -37.06 -26.64 27.94
CA THR A 812 -36.74 -26.46 29.38
C THR A 812 -37.51 -27.38 30.32
N THR A 813 -38.47 -28.15 29.81
CA THR A 813 -39.19 -29.20 30.54
C THR A 813 -38.78 -30.57 30.04
N PRO A 814 -38.82 -31.63 30.89
CA PRO A 814 -38.56 -33.00 30.47
C PRO A 814 -39.34 -33.39 29.22
N GLN A 815 -38.61 -33.92 28.24
CA GLN A 815 -39.11 -34.47 26.99
C GLN A 815 -38.89 -35.97 27.00
N THR A 816 -39.76 -36.71 26.31
CA THR A 816 -39.60 -38.14 26.10
C THR A 816 -39.61 -38.44 24.61
N VAL A 817 -38.58 -39.12 24.12
CA VAL A 817 -38.44 -39.55 22.72
C VAL A 817 -38.30 -41.07 22.66
N THR A 818 -38.98 -41.69 21.70
CA THR A 818 -38.95 -43.15 21.49
C THR A 818 -37.86 -43.51 20.49
N SER A 819 -37.15 -44.62 20.71
CA SER A 819 -36.13 -45.10 19.77
C SER A 819 -36.74 -45.47 18.41
N SER A 820 -35.91 -45.49 17.38
CA SER A 820 -36.31 -45.81 16.01
C SER A 820 -36.89 -47.23 15.84
N SER A 821 -36.45 -48.18 16.67
CA SER A 821 -37.02 -49.54 16.72
C SER A 821 -38.25 -49.63 17.63
N GLY A 822 -38.37 -48.74 18.62
CA GLY A 822 -39.45 -48.73 19.61
C GLY A 822 -39.07 -49.34 20.95
N ASP A 823 -37.85 -49.87 21.07
CA ASP A 823 -37.39 -50.73 22.16
C ASP A 823 -37.08 -49.96 23.44
N PHE A 824 -36.85 -48.65 23.37
CA PHE A 824 -36.78 -47.81 24.57
C PHE A 824 -37.31 -46.39 24.36
N LYS A 825 -37.56 -45.70 25.49
CA LYS A 825 -37.94 -44.29 25.52
C LYS A 825 -36.97 -43.49 26.40
N LEU A 826 -36.22 -42.58 25.77
CA LEU A 826 -35.32 -41.67 26.45
C LEU A 826 -36.11 -40.49 27.03
N THR A 827 -35.88 -40.16 28.30
CA THR A 827 -36.31 -38.92 28.95
C THR A 827 -35.11 -38.02 29.23
N TYR A 828 -35.19 -36.76 28.81
CA TYR A 828 -34.13 -35.77 28.97
C TYR A 828 -34.72 -34.36 29.13
N HIS A 829 -33.93 -33.41 29.62
CA HIS A 829 -34.27 -31.99 29.61
C HIS A 829 -33.06 -31.09 29.38
N VAL A 830 -33.28 -29.84 28.97
CA VAL A 830 -32.22 -28.89 28.63
C VAL A 830 -32.28 -27.67 29.53
N GLU A 831 -31.14 -27.33 30.12
CA GLU A 831 -30.92 -26.12 30.91
C GLU A 831 -30.03 -25.15 30.12
N THR A 832 -30.46 -23.91 29.92
CA THR A 832 -29.59 -22.86 29.38
C THR A 832 -28.73 -22.30 30.51
N LEU A 833 -27.41 -22.33 30.35
CA LEU A 833 -26.50 -21.85 31.38
C LEU A 833 -26.36 -20.32 31.30
N THR A 834 -26.88 -19.61 32.29
CA THR A 834 -26.95 -18.14 32.28
C THR A 834 -25.72 -17.44 32.87
N THR A 835 -24.78 -18.17 33.45
CA THR A 835 -23.60 -17.59 34.10
C THR A 835 -22.33 -18.34 33.71
N SER A 836 -21.47 -17.68 32.96
CA SER A 836 -20.03 -17.89 33.08
C SER A 836 -19.51 -17.02 34.22
N THR A 837 -18.59 -17.56 35.03
CA THR A 837 -17.74 -16.83 35.98
C THR A 837 -16.94 -15.67 35.36
N SER A 838 -17.04 -15.44 34.04
CA SER A 838 -16.49 -14.30 33.31
C SER A 838 -17.42 -13.08 33.16
N GLY A 839 -18.59 -13.04 33.80
CA GLY A 839 -19.39 -11.81 33.94
C GLY A 839 -20.29 -11.44 32.76
N TYR A 840 -20.66 -12.39 31.91
CA TYR A 840 -21.56 -12.15 30.77
C TYR A 840 -23.03 -12.45 31.13
N THR A 841 -23.93 -11.57 30.67
CA THR A 841 -25.39 -11.76 30.75
C THR A 841 -25.90 -12.34 29.41
N PRO A 842 -26.71 -13.40 29.41
CA PRO A 842 -27.32 -13.92 28.18
C PRO A 842 -28.38 -12.93 27.67
N PHE A 843 -28.32 -12.57 26.40
CA PHE A 843 -29.34 -11.73 25.75
C PHE A 843 -30.40 -12.60 25.05
N SER A 844 -31.65 -12.19 25.21
CA SER A 844 -32.86 -12.96 24.93
C SER A 844 -33.32 -12.99 23.46
N THR A 845 -32.42 -12.78 22.50
CA THR A 845 -32.71 -12.92 21.06
C THR A 845 -31.49 -13.58 20.41
N TRP A 846 -31.62 -14.86 20.11
CA TRP A 846 -30.56 -15.78 19.68
C TRP A 846 -29.83 -15.25 18.44
N GLY A 847 -28.60 -14.81 18.71
CA GLY A 847 -27.73 -14.00 17.88
C GLY A 847 -26.71 -13.36 18.81
N ASN A 848 -25.93 -14.19 19.50
CA ASN A 848 -24.93 -13.80 20.51
C ASN A 848 -23.71 -13.14 19.82
N LEU A 849 -23.94 -11.98 19.23
CA LEU A 849 -22.92 -11.16 18.61
C LEU A 849 -22.37 -10.19 19.64
N CYS A 850 -21.10 -10.36 19.99
CA CYS A 850 -20.41 -9.47 20.90
C CYS A 850 -19.55 -8.46 20.13
N PRO A 851 -19.33 -7.24 20.68
CA PRO A 851 -18.35 -6.33 20.10
C PRO A 851 -16.95 -6.95 20.13
N LEU A 852 -16.06 -6.54 19.22
CA LEU A 852 -14.66 -7.02 19.17
C LEU A 852 -13.86 -6.79 20.46
N THR A 853 -14.36 -5.98 21.40
CA THR A 853 -13.75 -5.79 22.73
C THR A 853 -13.73 -7.05 23.60
N VAL A 854 -14.46 -8.10 23.23
CA VAL A 854 -14.45 -9.40 23.92
C VAL A 854 -13.42 -10.39 23.37
N LEU A 855 -12.65 -9.99 22.35
CA LEU A 855 -11.58 -10.81 21.79
C LEU A 855 -10.47 -11.07 22.82
N ASN A 856 -9.65 -12.10 22.54
CA ASN A 856 -8.52 -12.46 23.37
C ASN A 856 -7.61 -11.24 23.63
N VAL A 857 -7.36 -10.95 24.91
CA VAL A 857 -6.56 -9.79 25.35
C VAL A 857 -5.10 -9.86 24.90
N ASN A 858 -4.63 -11.03 24.46
CA ASN A 858 -3.28 -11.22 23.95
C ASN A 858 -3.13 -10.86 22.48
N TYR A 859 -4.22 -10.60 21.74
CA TYR A 859 -4.11 -10.17 20.35
C TYR A 859 -3.52 -8.76 20.24
N ALA A 860 -2.63 -8.58 19.26
CA ALA A 860 -1.93 -7.33 19.03
C ALA A 860 -2.82 -6.36 18.25
N ASN A 861 -3.43 -5.41 18.98
CA ASN A 861 -4.28 -4.34 18.45
C ASN A 861 -5.34 -4.84 17.44
N ALA A 862 -6.00 -5.96 17.76
CA ALA A 862 -6.90 -6.65 16.86
C ALA A 862 -8.04 -5.78 16.33
N ILE A 863 -8.64 -4.93 17.17
CA ILE A 863 -9.82 -4.13 16.80
C ILE A 863 -9.48 -3.19 15.64
N GLU A 864 -8.37 -2.46 15.72
CA GLU A 864 -7.94 -1.53 14.67
C GLU A 864 -7.63 -2.29 13.37
N ARG A 865 -6.85 -3.38 13.47
CA ARG A 865 -6.43 -4.18 12.31
C ARG A 865 -7.60 -4.89 11.61
N LEU A 866 -8.58 -5.38 12.37
CA LEU A 866 -9.79 -6.00 11.81
C LEU A 866 -10.74 -4.96 11.19
N ASN A 867 -10.87 -3.77 11.78
CA ASN A 867 -11.64 -2.68 11.17
C ASN A 867 -11.04 -2.22 9.84
N ALA A 868 -9.71 -2.31 9.71
CA ALA A 868 -8.99 -1.99 8.49
C ALA A 868 -9.25 -2.98 7.33
N LEU A 869 -9.93 -4.11 7.56
CA LEU A 869 -10.38 -5.06 6.52
C LEU A 869 -11.74 -4.72 5.89
N ASN A 870 -12.43 -3.68 6.39
CA ASN A 870 -13.77 -3.33 5.94
C ASN A 870 -13.74 -2.51 4.62
N ASP A 871 -13.44 -3.17 3.50
CA ASP A 871 -13.51 -2.63 2.11
C ASP A 871 -14.91 -2.87 1.51
N ALA A 872 -15.64 -1.85 1.08
CA ALA A 872 -16.97 -2.03 0.49
C ALA A 872 -17.03 -3.06 -0.67
N ASP A 873 -15.94 -3.24 -1.44
CA ASP A 873 -15.89 -4.13 -2.60
C ASP A 873 -15.29 -5.53 -2.31
N ARG A 874 -14.40 -5.61 -1.31
CA ARG A 874 -13.56 -6.79 -1.02
C ARG A 874 -13.67 -7.28 0.42
N SER A 875 -14.69 -6.80 1.14
CA SER A 875 -14.87 -7.19 2.53
C SER A 875 -15.26 -8.65 2.68
N VAL A 876 -14.74 -9.24 3.74
CA VAL A 876 -15.00 -10.60 4.21
C VAL A 876 -16.31 -10.65 4.99
N ASP A 877 -17.11 -11.71 4.85
CA ASP A 877 -18.37 -11.84 5.62
C ASP A 877 -18.17 -12.56 6.94
N ILE A 878 -17.35 -13.62 6.93
CA ILE A 878 -17.00 -14.42 8.10
C ILE A 878 -15.48 -14.59 8.14
N ILE A 879 -14.89 -14.39 9.31
CA ILE A 879 -13.47 -14.60 9.56
C ILE A 879 -13.34 -15.71 10.62
N LEU A 880 -12.60 -16.76 10.30
CA LEU A 880 -12.24 -17.78 11.28
C LEU A 880 -10.84 -17.49 11.83
N LEU A 881 -10.68 -17.63 13.15
CA LEU A 881 -9.40 -17.51 13.85
C LEU A 881 -9.03 -18.87 14.44
N PRO A 882 -7.88 -19.45 14.09
CA PRO A 882 -7.48 -20.73 14.63
C PRO A 882 -6.97 -20.58 16.06
N LYS A 883 -6.88 -21.67 16.82
CA LYS A 883 -6.10 -21.72 18.06
C LYS A 883 -4.60 -21.68 17.75
N TRP A 884 -4.15 -20.56 17.22
CA TRP A 884 -2.80 -20.33 16.68
C TRP A 884 -1.67 -20.71 17.66
N ARG A 885 -1.87 -20.49 18.97
CA ARG A 885 -0.85 -20.82 19.97
C ARG A 885 -0.74 -22.32 20.25
N ASP A 886 -1.77 -23.07 19.90
CA ASP A 886 -1.83 -24.52 20.01
C ASP A 886 -1.39 -25.19 18.70
N GLY A 887 -0.89 -24.41 17.73
CA GLY A 887 -0.27 -24.89 16.50
C GLY A 887 -1.20 -24.97 15.29
N PHE A 888 -2.46 -24.50 15.41
CA PHE A 888 -3.43 -24.52 14.32
C PHE A 888 -3.27 -23.35 13.34
N ALA A 889 -3.41 -23.62 12.04
CA ALA A 889 -3.32 -22.62 10.98
C ALA A 889 -4.21 -22.96 9.76
N PHE A 890 -4.35 -21.99 8.86
CA PHE A 890 -5.00 -22.13 7.55
C PHE A 890 -3.96 -22.07 6.43
N GLY A 891 -3.91 -23.10 5.59
CA GLY A 891 -2.86 -23.36 4.62
C GLY A 891 -1.72 -24.17 5.25
N GLY A 892 -1.56 -25.41 4.81
CA GLY A 892 -0.63 -26.38 5.41
C GLY A 892 0.70 -26.56 4.67
N GLY A 893 1.42 -27.62 5.03
CA GLY A 893 2.78 -27.96 4.55
C GLY A 893 3.93 -27.11 5.11
N ASN A 894 3.70 -26.35 6.18
CA ASN A 894 4.65 -25.39 6.73
C ASN A 894 4.97 -25.63 8.21
N LYS A 895 6.26 -25.62 8.56
CA LYS A 895 6.76 -25.76 9.95
C LYS A 895 6.81 -24.45 10.72
N ALA A 896 6.66 -23.32 10.03
CA ALA A 896 6.37 -22.02 10.61
C ALA A 896 5.39 -21.27 9.72
N ASN A 897 4.55 -20.44 10.32
CA ASN A 897 3.49 -19.73 9.59
C ASN A 897 3.27 -18.32 10.20
N HIS A 898 2.46 -17.52 9.51
CA HIS A 898 2.10 -16.15 9.84
C HIS A 898 0.64 -15.86 9.41
N GLY A 899 0.15 -14.63 9.56
CA GLY A 899 -1.21 -14.23 9.18
C GLY A 899 -2.23 -14.16 10.33
N SER A 900 -1.78 -14.27 11.58
CA SER A 900 -2.65 -14.25 12.77
C SER A 900 -2.82 -12.85 13.39
N LEU A 901 -3.54 -12.78 14.51
CA LEU A 901 -3.64 -11.58 15.34
C LEU A 901 -2.67 -11.60 16.55
N TYR A 902 -1.85 -12.63 16.70
CA TYR A 902 -0.92 -12.77 17.82
C TYR A 902 0.38 -11.97 17.61
N PRO A 903 0.99 -11.43 18.69
CA PRO A 903 2.18 -10.60 18.61
C PRO A 903 3.40 -11.25 17.92
N GLU A 904 3.52 -12.57 17.95
CA GLU A 904 4.67 -13.32 17.43
C GLU A 904 4.88 -13.12 15.92
N ASP A 905 3.79 -13.07 15.15
CA ASP A 905 3.82 -12.85 13.70
C ASP A 905 3.21 -11.50 13.29
N SER A 906 2.41 -10.88 14.16
CA SER A 906 1.84 -9.55 13.89
C SER A 906 2.83 -8.40 14.06
N LYS A 907 4.03 -8.65 14.59
CA LYS A 907 5.07 -7.64 14.74
C LYS A 907 6.02 -7.62 13.55
N HIS A 908 6.32 -6.43 13.04
CA HIS A 908 7.23 -6.25 11.92
C HIS A 908 8.48 -5.45 12.31
N SER A 909 9.59 -5.67 11.63
CA SER A 909 10.84 -4.96 11.90
C SER A 909 10.81 -3.57 11.24
N PHE A 910 11.29 -2.53 11.94
CA PHE A 910 11.59 -1.23 11.33
C PHE A 910 12.71 -0.54 12.12
N PHE A 911 13.89 -0.47 11.51
CA PHE A 911 15.13 -0.03 12.13
C PHE A 911 15.80 1.03 11.28
N LEU A 912 16.23 2.11 11.92
CA LEU A 912 16.96 3.22 11.31
C LEU A 912 18.41 3.18 11.80
N GLY A 913 19.35 3.32 10.87
CA GLY A 913 20.78 3.25 11.14
C GLY A 913 21.63 4.09 10.19
N GLY A 914 22.95 3.95 10.35
CA GLY A 914 23.95 4.69 9.58
C GLY A 914 24.46 5.97 10.25
N GLN A 915 25.46 6.59 9.62
CA GLN A 915 26.15 7.79 10.13
C GLN A 915 25.25 9.03 10.15
N ALA A 916 24.18 9.02 9.36
CA ALA A 916 23.22 10.10 9.23
C ALA A 916 22.18 10.14 10.38
N LEU A 917 22.26 9.28 11.41
CA LEU A 917 21.28 9.26 12.50
C LEU A 917 21.78 10.06 13.72
N ALA A 918 20.92 10.93 14.29
CA ALA A 918 21.29 11.79 15.42
C ALA A 918 21.15 11.10 16.78
N MET A 919 20.14 10.24 16.93
CA MET A 919 19.87 9.51 18.16
C MET A 919 19.42 8.07 17.87
N GLY A 920 19.93 7.13 18.67
CA GLY A 920 19.48 5.74 18.71
C GLY A 920 18.54 5.45 19.89
N GLY A 921 18.00 4.24 19.93
CA GLY A 921 17.12 3.75 21.00
C GLY A 921 15.69 3.47 20.52
N SER A 922 14.81 3.16 21.48
CA SER A 922 13.39 2.91 21.22
C SER A 922 12.65 4.20 20.87
N LEU A 923 11.89 4.16 19.78
CA LEU A 923 11.11 5.25 19.21
C LEU A 923 9.59 5.07 19.44
N GLY A 924 9.20 4.05 20.21
CA GLY A 924 7.81 3.78 20.58
C GLY A 924 7.08 2.83 19.61
N GLY A 925 5.78 3.04 19.43
CA GLY A 925 4.91 2.24 18.56
C GLY A 925 4.87 2.75 17.13
N HIS A 926 4.71 1.81 16.19
CA HIS A 926 4.78 2.05 14.75
C HIS A 926 3.75 1.14 14.05
N SER A 927 3.05 1.64 13.04
CA SER A 927 2.26 0.79 12.15
C SER A 927 3.05 0.52 10.88
N ILE A 928 2.85 -0.62 10.21
CA ILE A 928 3.46 -0.85 8.90
C ILE A 928 3.06 0.21 7.87
N THR A 929 1.89 0.82 8.03
CA THR A 929 1.44 1.97 7.22
C THR A 929 2.30 3.22 7.45
N ASP A 930 3.05 3.32 8.56
CA ASP A 930 3.94 4.44 8.86
C ASP A 930 5.29 4.34 8.13
N VAL A 931 5.64 3.18 7.53
CA VAL A 931 6.92 2.97 6.82
C VAL A 931 7.11 3.98 5.71
N SER A 932 6.22 3.98 4.71
CA SER A 932 6.33 4.87 3.55
C SER A 932 6.30 6.36 3.93
N PRO A 933 5.37 6.84 4.78
CA PRO A 933 5.38 8.23 5.26
C PRO A 933 6.69 8.62 5.97
N THR A 934 7.27 7.71 6.75
CA THR A 934 8.56 7.94 7.44
C THR A 934 9.72 8.03 6.46
N VAL A 935 9.80 7.10 5.51
CA VAL A 935 10.82 7.12 4.43
C VAL A 935 10.67 8.37 3.57
N ALA A 936 9.45 8.72 3.17
CA ALA A 936 9.17 9.94 2.42
C ALA A 936 9.64 11.19 3.16
N HIS A 937 9.40 11.28 4.47
CA HIS A 937 9.84 12.41 5.28
C HIS A 937 11.37 12.55 5.30
N ILE A 938 12.11 11.43 5.44
CA ILE A 938 13.58 11.42 5.38
C ILE A 938 14.07 11.99 4.04
N LEU A 939 13.35 11.68 2.95
CA LEU A 939 13.62 12.15 1.59
C LEU A 939 13.09 13.59 1.32
N GLY A 940 12.53 14.26 2.33
CA GLY A 940 11.96 15.61 2.20
C GLY A 940 10.64 15.67 1.44
N ILE A 941 9.90 14.56 1.38
CA ILE A 941 8.60 14.42 0.73
C ILE A 941 7.50 14.31 1.79
N GLN A 942 6.35 14.93 1.52
CA GLN A 942 5.14 14.72 2.29
C GLN A 942 4.18 13.85 1.46
N MET A 943 3.91 12.64 1.94
CA MET A 943 2.90 11.79 1.31
C MET A 943 1.49 12.33 1.53
N ARG A 944 0.61 12.12 0.55
CA ARG A 944 -0.81 12.49 0.55
C ARG A 944 -1.68 11.23 0.38
N ASN A 945 -2.92 11.30 0.86
CA ASN A 945 -3.92 10.22 0.74
C ASN A 945 -3.44 8.87 1.31
N VAL A 946 -2.87 8.91 2.51
CA VAL A 946 -2.37 7.74 3.25
C VAL A 946 -2.96 7.70 4.65
N ASP A 947 -2.97 6.52 5.27
CA ASP A 947 -3.46 6.31 6.64
C ASP A 947 -2.36 6.45 7.68
N GLY A 948 -1.15 6.03 7.32
CA GLY A 948 0.03 6.14 8.18
C GLY A 948 0.58 7.56 8.26
N TYR A 949 1.48 7.76 9.21
CA TYR A 949 2.10 9.06 9.45
C TYR A 949 3.61 8.92 9.70
N SER A 950 4.36 9.94 9.32
CA SER A 950 5.81 9.95 9.52
C SER A 950 6.14 9.90 11.02
N ARG A 951 7.02 8.98 11.40
CA ARG A 951 7.64 8.95 12.72
C ARG A 951 9.02 9.61 12.76
N ALA A 952 9.56 10.01 11.62
CA ALA A 952 10.80 10.76 11.55
C ALA A 952 10.56 12.19 12.07
N THR A 953 11.18 12.53 13.21
CA THR A 953 11.20 13.88 13.78
C THR A 953 12.62 14.46 13.69
N GLN A 954 12.77 15.77 13.86
CA GLN A 954 14.09 16.43 13.98
C GLN A 954 14.94 15.87 15.15
N ALA A 955 14.35 15.11 16.08
CA ALA A 955 15.09 14.43 17.13
C ALA A 955 15.79 13.14 16.65
N ILE A 956 15.31 12.53 15.56
CA ILE A 956 15.83 11.26 15.01
C ILE A 956 16.91 11.54 13.96
N LEU A 957 16.69 12.55 13.11
CA LEU A 957 17.61 12.95 12.05
C LEU A 957 18.39 14.22 12.45
N PRO A 958 19.73 14.26 12.31
CA PRO A 958 20.50 15.48 12.48
C PRO A 958 20.15 16.50 11.39
N GLN A 959 20.71 17.71 11.49
CA GLN A 959 20.78 18.57 10.31
C GLN A 959 21.76 17.93 9.32
N PRO A 960 21.42 17.84 8.03
CA PRO A 960 22.34 17.29 7.04
C PRO A 960 23.64 18.12 7.03
N PRO A 961 24.81 17.49 6.75
CA PRO A 961 26.07 18.22 6.73
C PRO A 961 25.99 19.41 5.76
N GLN A 962 26.39 20.60 6.23
CA GLN A 962 26.43 21.83 5.43
C GLN A 962 27.44 21.76 4.28
#